data_AF-A0A4R7S0E6-F1
#
_entry.id   AF-A0A4R7S0E6-F1
#
_cell.length_a   1.000
_cell.length_b   1.000
_cell.length_c   1.000
_cell.angle_alpha   90.00
_cell.angle_beta   90.00
_cell.angle_gamma   90.00
#
_symmetry.space_group_name_H-M   'P 1'
#
loop_
_entity.id
_entity.type
_entity.pdbx_description
1 polymer ?
#
loop_
_entity_poly.entity_id
_entity_poly.type
_entity_poly.pdbx_seq_one_letter_code
_entity_poly.pdbx_strand_id
1 'polypeptide(L)'
;MRSLCTAILGLLVLSPAQAAPSGQEITARQDRRRILSLADNALKMVPVSITQNQSPLSEGRPNEFFSMSDYYWPDPAKPDGKPYIMRDGQSNPGNFNKHREALMDMRDATSALAAAYALTQDERYAKKAVQMLKVFFLDEETRMQPSLDHAQTIVGKPTPDRGTGLIDTLHLVEVPLAVLTLRNSTAMEPAIFENLRQWFADYTSWFATSGKGRNEAKARNNHAVAYWLQLAAFATLTEDIELLRECRRQFKEVFVPVQMAADGGFPLELGRTKPYAYSIFQLDNMAALCQLLSSESDNLWAFTTPDGRCMAKAVAFLYPYLADKTCWPLKPDIHAWEGWPVRQPALLFSGLAFHEDKYLKLWRELKPDPEDFEIRRNNAITQPLLWTTIFDHSGATPAPKKIRAQHVFEPNKKLIFEDDFQSGLLERWNISEDDRYALPAASPERIQVVDAPGLPDGAKAARFTVKRAPNSFRSEISLPHEDGFQERWYSARILIPEDWGFDPAKAHDIVMQWHSIPGNWQPTHPNLAISVSNDRWFIRQSFGSPQEGPTRRSEQLNERVRRGGWVSWVVHAKWSPKEDGLIQIWKDGKRVFDQAGPNVYGTIGVEYTPYMKTGIYHPVWHTDTDEKHQAFEAEIPVVTVKTVYVTDVIIGSERSALEDFIAPAQP
;
A
#
# COMPACT_ATOMS: atom_id res chain seq x y z
N MET A 1 32.66 8.19 -69.99
CA MET A 1 32.31 7.13 -69.02
C MET A 1 32.34 7.74 -67.62
N ARG A 2 31.19 8.09 -67.06
CA ARG A 2 31.03 8.57 -65.66
C ARG A 2 30.14 7.54 -64.97
N SER A 3 30.67 6.83 -63.97
CA SER A 3 29.91 5.88 -63.16
C SER A 3 29.27 6.60 -61.98
N LEU A 4 27.94 6.49 -61.88
CA LEU A 4 27.17 6.81 -60.68
C LEU A 4 27.35 5.67 -59.67
N CYS A 5 27.83 5.98 -58.47
CA CYS A 5 27.68 5.11 -57.29
C CYS A 5 26.46 5.59 -56.49
N THR A 6 25.40 4.77 -56.48
CA THR A 6 24.21 5.00 -55.65
C THR A 6 24.43 4.34 -54.29
N ALA A 7 24.49 5.14 -53.22
CA ALA A 7 24.50 4.66 -51.85
C ALA A 7 23.07 4.29 -51.43
N ILE A 8 22.83 3.02 -51.08
CA ILE A 8 21.58 2.54 -50.49
C ILE A 8 21.70 2.74 -48.97
N LEU A 9 20.98 3.72 -48.44
CA LEU A 9 20.77 3.87 -47.00
C LEU A 9 19.77 2.80 -46.54
N GLY A 10 20.22 1.83 -45.75
CA GLY A 10 19.34 0.87 -45.08
C GLY A 10 18.55 1.54 -43.97
N LEU A 11 17.24 1.69 -44.16
CA LEU A 11 16.28 2.01 -43.10
C LEU A 11 16.15 0.78 -42.18
N LEU A 12 16.84 0.83 -41.04
CA LEU A 12 16.54 -0.02 -39.88
C LEU A 12 15.17 0.40 -39.35
N VAL A 13 14.13 -0.34 -39.73
CA VAL A 13 12.82 -0.27 -39.08
C VAL A 13 13.00 -0.88 -37.70
N LEU A 14 13.20 -0.03 -36.68
CA LEU A 14 13.04 -0.42 -35.28
C LEU A 14 11.60 -0.94 -35.13
N SER A 15 11.45 -2.27 -35.01
CA SER A 15 10.18 -2.84 -34.57
C SER A 15 9.83 -2.23 -33.22
N PRO A 16 8.62 -1.69 -33.02
CA PRO A 16 8.22 -1.19 -31.71
C PRO A 16 8.35 -2.33 -30.71
N ALA A 17 9.02 -2.09 -29.58
CA ALA A 17 9.10 -3.04 -28.49
C ALA A 17 7.66 -3.46 -28.13
N GLN A 18 7.37 -4.76 -28.24
CA GLN A 18 6.05 -5.27 -27.94
C GLN A 18 5.77 -5.04 -26.45
N ALA A 19 4.73 -4.26 -26.15
CA ALA A 19 4.36 -3.97 -24.77
C ALA A 19 4.17 -5.27 -23.98
N ALA A 20 4.57 -5.26 -22.70
CA ALA A 20 4.35 -6.40 -21.83
C ALA A 20 2.85 -6.72 -21.76
N PRO A 21 2.46 -8.01 -21.75
CA PRO A 21 1.05 -8.37 -21.75
C PRO A 21 0.38 -7.94 -20.46
N SER A 22 -0.86 -7.47 -20.56
CA SER A 22 -1.64 -6.98 -19.42
C SER A 22 -2.01 -8.10 -18.45
N GLY A 23 -2.41 -7.74 -17.22
CA GLY A 23 -2.92 -8.72 -16.25
C GLY A 23 -4.11 -9.51 -16.79
N GLN A 24 -5.00 -8.82 -17.50
CA GLN A 24 -6.13 -9.43 -18.20
C GLN A 24 -5.67 -10.44 -19.26
N GLU A 25 -4.70 -10.08 -20.11
CA GLU A 25 -4.21 -10.96 -21.17
C GLU A 25 -3.54 -12.22 -20.62
N ILE A 26 -2.72 -12.08 -19.57
CA ILE A 26 -2.07 -13.20 -18.89
C ILE A 26 -3.12 -14.15 -18.32
N THR A 27 -4.11 -13.61 -17.62
CA THR A 27 -5.15 -14.40 -16.95
C THR A 27 -6.06 -15.08 -17.97
N ALA A 28 -6.51 -14.34 -18.99
CA ALA A 28 -7.31 -14.87 -20.08
C ALA A 28 -6.58 -16.00 -20.81
N ARG A 29 -5.28 -15.84 -21.11
CA ARG A 29 -4.50 -16.89 -21.79
C ARG A 29 -4.45 -18.18 -20.97
N GLN A 30 -4.27 -18.09 -19.65
CA GLN A 30 -4.23 -19.26 -18.78
C GLN A 30 -5.61 -19.91 -18.62
N ASP A 31 -6.64 -19.11 -18.36
CA ASP A 31 -7.92 -19.61 -17.84
C ASP A 31 -9.05 -19.69 -18.86
N ARG A 32 -8.88 -19.19 -20.10
CA ARG A 32 -9.97 -19.13 -21.10
C ARG A 32 -10.76 -20.44 -21.23
N ARG A 33 -10.07 -21.58 -21.39
CA ARG A 33 -10.75 -22.89 -21.52
C ARG A 33 -11.52 -23.29 -20.26
N ARG A 34 -10.93 -23.05 -19.09
CA ARG A 34 -11.54 -23.34 -17.78
C ARG A 34 -12.79 -22.50 -17.58
N ILE A 35 -12.69 -21.19 -17.80
CA ILE A 35 -13.79 -20.22 -17.68
C ILE A 35 -14.96 -20.62 -18.58
N LEU A 36 -14.69 -20.90 -19.87
CA LEU A 36 -15.76 -21.28 -20.81
C LEU A 36 -16.42 -22.60 -20.40
N SER A 37 -15.66 -23.59 -19.93
CA SER A 37 -16.23 -24.86 -19.44
C SER A 37 -17.13 -24.66 -18.22
N LEU A 38 -16.72 -23.80 -17.27
CA LEU A 38 -17.53 -23.50 -16.07
C LEU A 38 -18.80 -22.73 -16.45
N ALA A 39 -18.68 -21.75 -17.35
CA ALA A 39 -19.81 -20.97 -17.84
C ALA A 39 -20.82 -21.84 -18.62
N ASP A 40 -20.35 -22.76 -19.47
CA ASP A 40 -21.20 -23.71 -20.20
C ASP A 40 -21.96 -24.66 -19.27
N ASN A 41 -21.38 -25.01 -18.12
CA ASN A 41 -22.07 -25.75 -17.08
C ASN A 41 -23.08 -24.88 -16.33
N ALA A 42 -22.71 -23.63 -16.00
CA ALA A 42 -23.59 -22.66 -15.37
C ALA A 42 -24.82 -22.31 -16.24
N LEU A 43 -24.69 -22.32 -17.57
CA LEU A 43 -25.82 -22.16 -18.49
C LEU A 43 -26.94 -23.18 -18.25
N LYS A 44 -26.59 -24.40 -17.81
CA LYS A 44 -27.52 -25.51 -17.56
C LYS A 44 -28.12 -25.49 -16.15
N MET A 45 -27.56 -24.71 -15.23
CA MET A 45 -28.02 -24.66 -13.85
C MET A 45 -29.39 -23.99 -13.75
N VAL A 46 -30.23 -24.52 -12.86
CA VAL A 46 -31.41 -23.79 -12.38
C VAL A 46 -30.91 -22.69 -11.43
N PRO A 47 -31.43 -21.45 -11.51
CA PRO A 47 -31.08 -20.41 -10.55
C PRO A 47 -31.26 -20.89 -9.10
N VAL A 48 -30.24 -20.65 -8.28
CA VAL A 48 -30.19 -21.06 -6.89
C VAL A 48 -30.69 -19.91 -6.00
N SER A 49 -31.35 -20.25 -4.89
CA SER A 49 -31.75 -19.28 -3.86
C SER A 49 -31.63 -19.93 -2.48
N ILE A 50 -31.36 -19.12 -1.45
CA ILE A 50 -31.36 -19.61 -0.07
C ILE A 50 -32.73 -20.12 0.38
N THR A 51 -33.84 -19.66 -0.21
CA THR A 51 -35.21 -20.08 0.18
C THR A 51 -35.51 -21.55 -0.17
N GLN A 52 -34.66 -22.18 -0.98
CA GLN A 52 -34.78 -23.59 -1.36
C GLN A 52 -34.49 -24.55 -0.19
N ASN A 53 -33.86 -24.07 0.88
CA ASN A 53 -33.54 -24.87 2.06
C ASN A 53 -33.89 -24.06 3.31
N GLN A 54 -34.36 -24.71 4.36
CA GLN A 54 -34.57 -24.07 5.65
C GLN A 54 -34.05 -24.97 6.77
N SER A 55 -33.26 -24.40 7.68
CA SER A 55 -32.84 -25.11 8.87
C SER A 55 -33.98 -25.17 9.88
N PRO A 56 -34.26 -26.32 10.52
CA PRO A 56 -35.20 -26.39 11.63
C PRO A 56 -34.72 -25.64 12.88
N LEU A 57 -33.46 -25.20 12.90
CA LEU A 57 -32.86 -24.39 13.96
C LEU A 57 -32.95 -22.89 13.70
N SER A 58 -33.42 -22.48 12.51
CA SER A 58 -33.56 -21.06 12.18
C SER A 58 -34.84 -20.49 12.78
N GLU A 59 -34.72 -19.35 13.45
CA GLU A 59 -35.85 -18.53 13.91
C GLU A 59 -36.25 -17.45 12.88
N GLY A 60 -35.46 -17.32 11.80
CA GLY A 60 -35.69 -16.35 10.73
C GLY A 60 -36.68 -16.82 9.66
N ARG A 61 -37.10 -15.89 8.81
CA ARG A 61 -37.91 -16.14 7.61
C ARG A 61 -37.13 -16.96 6.57
N PRO A 62 -37.81 -17.62 5.61
CA PRO A 62 -37.14 -18.45 4.59
C PRO A 62 -36.09 -17.70 3.75
N ASN A 63 -36.21 -16.38 3.60
CA ASN A 63 -35.29 -15.53 2.88
C ASN A 63 -34.22 -14.86 3.77
N GLU A 64 -34.09 -15.24 5.03
CA GLU A 64 -33.04 -14.77 5.92
C GLU A 64 -31.92 -15.80 6.01
N PHE A 65 -30.68 -15.34 5.89
CA PHE A 65 -29.54 -16.24 5.86
C PHE A 65 -29.32 -16.87 7.25
N PHE A 66 -29.20 -18.20 7.28
CA PHE A 66 -28.93 -18.97 8.48
C PHE A 66 -27.68 -19.84 8.30
N SER A 67 -26.84 -19.85 9.32
CA SER A 67 -25.72 -20.78 9.43
C SER A 67 -25.39 -21.09 10.89
N MET A 68 -24.60 -22.14 11.08
CA MET A 68 -24.09 -22.56 12.38
C MET A 68 -22.60 -22.27 12.48
N SER A 69 -22.11 -22.01 13.70
CA SER A 69 -20.67 -21.78 13.90
C SER A 69 -19.88 -23.07 13.66
N ASP A 70 -18.85 -22.99 12.82
CA ASP A 70 -18.17 -24.18 12.28
C ASP A 70 -17.55 -25.07 13.35
N TYR A 71 -16.97 -24.45 14.37
CA TYR A 71 -16.15 -25.15 15.35
C TYR A 71 -16.91 -25.47 16.63
N TYR A 72 -18.23 -25.36 16.64
CA TYR A 72 -19.06 -25.65 17.82
C TYR A 72 -19.71 -27.03 17.69
N TRP A 73 -19.48 -27.86 18.71
CA TRP A 73 -19.88 -29.27 18.75
C TRP A 73 -20.76 -29.57 19.96
N PRO A 74 -21.63 -30.59 19.91
CA PRO A 74 -22.33 -31.07 21.11
C PRO A 74 -21.36 -31.35 22.26
N ASP A 75 -21.71 -30.89 23.46
CA ASP A 75 -20.94 -31.16 24.67
C ASP A 75 -21.17 -32.61 25.15
N PRO A 76 -20.19 -33.54 25.04
CA PRO A 76 -20.38 -34.92 25.45
C PRO A 76 -20.59 -35.06 26.97
N ALA A 77 -20.29 -34.03 27.77
CA ALA A 77 -20.54 -34.02 29.20
C ALA A 77 -22.00 -33.69 29.57
N LYS A 78 -22.87 -33.38 28.61
CA LYS A 78 -24.26 -32.96 28.84
C LYS A 78 -25.25 -33.94 28.20
N PRO A 79 -26.33 -34.34 28.89
CA PRO A 79 -27.31 -35.30 28.33
C PRO A 79 -27.97 -34.87 27.02
N ASP A 80 -28.14 -33.56 26.81
CA ASP A 80 -28.73 -32.97 25.60
C ASP A 80 -27.68 -32.37 24.65
N GLY A 81 -26.39 -32.50 25.00
CA GLY A 81 -25.26 -31.97 24.24
C GLY A 81 -25.16 -30.44 24.21
N LYS A 82 -25.88 -29.71 25.07
CA LYS A 82 -25.98 -28.23 25.00
C LYS A 82 -25.45 -27.54 26.27
N PRO A 83 -24.94 -26.30 26.16
CA PRO A 83 -24.64 -25.58 24.92
C PRO A 83 -23.48 -26.24 24.15
N TYR A 84 -23.43 -26.06 22.83
CA TYR A 84 -22.29 -26.55 22.05
C TYR A 84 -20.98 -25.89 22.52
N ILE A 85 -19.88 -26.63 22.42
CA ILE A 85 -18.53 -26.23 22.86
C ILE A 85 -17.56 -26.07 21.67
N MET A 86 -16.63 -25.13 21.80
CA MET A 86 -15.68 -24.77 20.73
C MET A 86 -14.53 -25.78 20.61
N ARG A 87 -14.22 -26.20 19.39
CA ARG A 87 -13.08 -27.06 19.01
C ARG A 87 -12.39 -26.44 17.80
N ASP A 88 -11.39 -25.60 18.05
CA ASP A 88 -10.72 -24.82 16.99
C ASP A 88 -10.25 -25.72 15.83
N GLY A 89 -10.50 -25.26 14.60
CA GLY A 89 -10.07 -25.92 13.37
C GLY A 89 -10.86 -27.18 12.97
N GLN A 90 -11.72 -27.70 13.84
CA GLN A 90 -12.52 -28.92 13.59
C GLN A 90 -13.94 -28.53 13.19
N SER A 91 -14.20 -28.48 11.89
CA SER A 91 -15.52 -28.18 11.34
C SER A 91 -16.52 -29.28 11.71
N ASN A 92 -17.66 -28.91 12.29
CA ASN A 92 -18.73 -29.83 12.68
C ASN A 92 -19.52 -30.28 11.43
N PRO A 93 -19.46 -31.57 11.04
CA PRO A 93 -20.17 -32.08 9.86
C PRO A 93 -21.70 -32.08 10.05
N GLY A 94 -22.19 -31.95 11.30
CA GLY A 94 -23.61 -31.81 11.60
C GLY A 94 -24.17 -30.40 11.42
N ASN A 95 -23.35 -29.44 10.99
CA ASN A 95 -23.81 -28.08 10.75
C ASN A 95 -24.71 -27.98 9.52
N PHE A 96 -25.72 -27.12 9.61
CA PHE A 96 -26.47 -26.69 8.44
C PHE A 96 -25.61 -25.75 7.58
N ASN A 97 -25.24 -26.21 6.39
CA ASN A 97 -24.41 -25.45 5.43
C ASN A 97 -25.16 -25.07 4.14
N LYS A 98 -26.45 -25.40 4.00
CA LYS A 98 -27.18 -25.23 2.73
C LYS A 98 -27.24 -23.79 2.21
N HIS A 99 -27.31 -22.79 3.08
CA HIS A 99 -27.28 -21.39 2.62
C HIS A 99 -25.88 -20.96 2.15
N ARG A 100 -24.80 -21.46 2.78
CA ARG A 100 -23.43 -21.21 2.32
C ARG A 100 -23.16 -21.90 0.98
N GLU A 101 -23.63 -23.15 0.83
CA GLU A 101 -23.59 -23.88 -0.45
C GLU A 101 -24.32 -23.10 -1.54
N ALA A 102 -25.56 -22.65 -1.27
CA ALA A 102 -26.35 -21.86 -2.22
C ALA A 102 -25.65 -20.55 -2.62
N LEU A 103 -25.03 -19.85 -1.66
CA LEU A 103 -24.29 -18.63 -1.91
C LEU A 103 -23.03 -18.88 -2.75
N MET A 104 -22.24 -19.90 -2.42
CA MET A 104 -21.06 -20.28 -3.20
C MET A 104 -21.44 -20.72 -4.61
N ASP A 105 -22.48 -21.54 -4.78
CA ASP A 105 -22.90 -22.02 -6.10
C ASP A 105 -23.45 -20.88 -6.97
N MET A 106 -24.21 -19.95 -6.38
CA MET A 106 -24.64 -18.73 -7.07
C MET A 106 -23.45 -17.87 -7.49
N ARG A 107 -22.49 -17.64 -6.59
CA ARG A 107 -21.27 -16.88 -6.87
C ARG A 107 -20.46 -17.54 -7.98
N ASP A 108 -20.13 -18.83 -7.84
CA ASP A 108 -19.30 -19.58 -8.78
C ASP A 108 -19.92 -19.51 -10.19
N ALA A 109 -21.25 -19.70 -10.30
CA ALA A 109 -21.97 -19.64 -11.56
C ALA A 109 -21.98 -18.24 -12.18
N THR A 110 -22.38 -17.22 -11.42
CA THR A 110 -22.50 -15.84 -11.92
C THR A 110 -21.15 -15.24 -12.29
N SER A 111 -20.11 -15.48 -11.49
CA SER A 111 -18.74 -15.05 -11.79
C SER A 111 -18.19 -15.75 -13.04
N ALA A 112 -18.40 -17.07 -13.21
CA ALA A 112 -17.96 -17.79 -14.40
C ALA A 112 -18.66 -17.28 -15.68
N LEU A 113 -19.97 -17.06 -15.61
CA LEU A 113 -20.75 -16.50 -16.72
C LEU A 113 -20.30 -15.07 -17.09
N ALA A 114 -20.07 -14.20 -16.09
CA ALA A 114 -19.56 -12.86 -16.31
C ALA A 114 -18.14 -12.87 -16.91
N ALA A 115 -17.25 -13.75 -16.43
CA ALA A 115 -15.91 -13.91 -16.98
C ALA A 115 -15.95 -14.43 -18.42
N ALA A 116 -16.85 -15.37 -18.74
CA ALA A 116 -17.05 -15.84 -20.11
C ALA A 116 -17.56 -14.72 -21.02
N TYR A 117 -18.52 -13.91 -20.56
CA TYR A 117 -18.97 -12.71 -21.28
C TYR A 117 -17.81 -11.74 -21.52
N ALA A 118 -16.96 -11.47 -20.53
CA ALA A 118 -15.77 -10.63 -20.72
C ALA A 118 -14.82 -11.17 -21.82
N LEU A 119 -14.69 -12.50 -21.94
CA LEU A 119 -13.82 -13.15 -22.93
C LEU A 119 -14.39 -13.24 -24.35
N THR A 120 -15.70 -13.25 -24.50
CA THR A 120 -16.37 -13.59 -25.78
C THR A 120 -17.38 -12.55 -26.26
N GLN A 121 -17.87 -11.70 -25.36
CA GLN A 121 -19.01 -10.80 -25.57
C GLN A 121 -20.30 -11.55 -25.98
N ASP A 122 -20.41 -12.85 -25.65
CA ASP A 122 -21.60 -13.65 -25.94
C ASP A 122 -22.70 -13.41 -24.92
N GLU A 123 -23.76 -12.74 -25.36
CA GLU A 123 -24.92 -12.34 -24.54
C GLU A 123 -25.67 -13.51 -23.90
N ARG A 124 -25.48 -14.76 -24.35
CA ARG A 124 -26.09 -15.93 -23.68
C ARG A 124 -25.57 -16.09 -22.26
N TYR A 125 -24.28 -15.85 -22.03
CA TYR A 125 -23.69 -15.92 -20.70
C TYR A 125 -24.21 -14.78 -19.81
N ALA A 126 -24.24 -13.55 -20.33
CA ALA A 126 -24.74 -12.40 -19.61
C ALA A 126 -26.22 -12.55 -19.22
N LYS A 127 -27.07 -12.98 -20.16
CA LYS A 127 -28.49 -13.25 -19.91
C LYS A 127 -28.71 -14.25 -18.78
N LYS A 128 -27.92 -15.34 -18.75
CA LYS A 128 -28.02 -16.33 -17.68
C LYS A 128 -27.54 -15.77 -16.34
N ALA A 129 -26.43 -15.02 -16.34
CA ALA A 129 -25.90 -14.41 -15.12
C ALA A 129 -26.91 -13.43 -14.51
N VAL A 130 -27.49 -12.54 -15.32
CA VAL A 130 -28.52 -11.59 -14.89
C VAL A 130 -29.75 -12.33 -14.35
N GLN A 131 -30.18 -13.42 -14.99
CA GLN A 131 -31.27 -14.25 -14.47
C GLN A 131 -30.97 -14.78 -13.06
N MET A 132 -29.77 -15.32 -12.83
CA MET A 132 -29.38 -15.85 -11.51
C MET A 132 -29.28 -14.75 -10.45
N LEU A 133 -28.71 -13.59 -10.80
CA LEU A 133 -28.62 -12.43 -9.92
C LEU A 133 -29.99 -11.93 -9.50
N LYS A 134 -30.96 -11.86 -10.43
CA LYS A 134 -32.34 -11.48 -10.13
C LYS A 134 -32.97 -12.42 -9.10
N VAL A 135 -32.88 -13.73 -9.31
CA VAL A 135 -33.43 -14.73 -8.39
C VAL A 135 -32.81 -14.62 -7.00
N PHE A 136 -31.49 -14.42 -6.92
CA PHE A 136 -30.82 -14.41 -5.62
C PHE A 136 -30.99 -13.08 -4.86
N PHE A 137 -31.11 -11.93 -5.54
CA PHE A 137 -31.07 -10.62 -4.89
C PHE A 137 -32.33 -9.77 -5.03
N LEU A 138 -33.13 -9.96 -6.09
CA LEU A 138 -34.19 -9.01 -6.45
C LEU A 138 -35.60 -9.60 -6.36
N ASP A 139 -35.78 -10.83 -6.85
CA ASP A 139 -37.10 -11.47 -6.96
C ASP A 139 -37.67 -11.72 -5.56
N GLU A 140 -38.82 -11.11 -5.25
CA GLU A 140 -39.35 -11.00 -3.87
C GLU A 140 -39.50 -12.35 -3.13
N GLU A 141 -39.90 -13.40 -3.84
CA GLU A 141 -40.11 -14.74 -3.30
C GLU A 141 -38.81 -15.50 -3.00
N THR A 142 -37.70 -15.08 -3.61
CA THR A 142 -36.43 -15.86 -3.61
C THR A 142 -35.21 -15.05 -3.17
N ARG A 143 -35.29 -13.73 -3.12
CA ARG A 143 -34.17 -12.87 -2.77
C ARG A 143 -33.68 -13.16 -1.36
N MET A 144 -32.37 -13.20 -1.17
CA MET A 144 -31.76 -13.14 0.15
C MET A 144 -31.99 -11.74 0.74
N GLN A 145 -32.44 -11.68 2.00
CA GLN A 145 -32.49 -10.42 2.73
C GLN A 145 -31.06 -9.88 2.96
N PRO A 146 -30.83 -8.56 2.84
CA PRO A 146 -29.53 -7.95 3.04
C PRO A 146 -29.16 -7.86 4.53
N SER A 147 -29.15 -9.00 5.24
CA SER A 147 -28.69 -9.13 6.62
C SER A 147 -28.15 -10.53 6.93
N LEU A 148 -27.36 -10.63 8.00
CA LEU A 148 -26.84 -11.88 8.58
C LEU A 148 -27.23 -12.03 10.05
N ASP A 149 -28.48 -11.67 10.38
CA ASP A 149 -28.97 -11.69 11.75
C ASP A 149 -28.89 -13.09 12.39
N HIS A 150 -29.04 -14.14 11.56
CA HIS A 150 -29.02 -15.54 11.98
C HIS A 150 -27.77 -16.32 11.54
N ALA A 151 -26.66 -15.61 11.24
CA ALA A 151 -25.41 -16.26 10.89
C ALA A 151 -24.61 -16.74 12.11
N GLN A 152 -23.93 -17.88 11.93
CA GLN A 152 -23.09 -18.60 12.89
C GLN A 152 -23.70 -18.73 14.29
N THR A 153 -24.95 -19.17 14.33
CA THR A 153 -25.61 -19.52 15.58
C THR A 153 -24.87 -20.63 16.32
N ILE A 154 -24.93 -20.60 17.65
CA ILE A 154 -24.37 -21.64 18.52
C ILE A 154 -25.55 -22.30 19.24
N VAL A 155 -25.72 -23.60 19.03
CA VAL A 155 -26.85 -24.34 19.62
C VAL A 155 -26.78 -24.26 21.16
N GLY A 156 -27.87 -23.81 21.78
CA GLY A 156 -27.97 -23.63 23.22
C GLY A 156 -27.32 -22.34 23.76
N LYS A 157 -26.88 -21.41 22.91
CA LYS A 157 -26.30 -20.13 23.33
C LYS A 157 -26.82 -18.96 22.48
N PRO A 158 -27.37 -17.88 23.08
CA PRO A 158 -27.73 -16.68 22.34
C PRO A 158 -26.53 -16.02 21.65
N THR A 159 -26.72 -15.54 20.42
CA THR A 159 -25.67 -14.90 19.60
C THR A 159 -26.09 -13.55 18.99
N PRO A 160 -26.66 -12.60 19.77
CA PRO A 160 -27.20 -11.34 19.22
C PRO A 160 -26.12 -10.48 18.55
N ASP A 161 -24.92 -10.37 19.13
CA ASP A 161 -23.83 -9.51 18.62
C ASP A 161 -22.60 -10.28 18.12
N ARG A 162 -22.76 -11.58 17.83
CA ARG A 162 -21.65 -12.39 17.31
C ARG A 162 -21.29 -11.94 15.90
N GLY A 163 -20.19 -11.21 15.76
CA GLY A 163 -19.67 -10.70 14.48
C GLY A 163 -19.12 -11.77 13.54
N THR A 164 -18.58 -12.87 14.07
CA THR A 164 -17.81 -13.85 13.29
C THR A 164 -18.58 -14.49 12.13
N GLY A 165 -19.92 -14.43 12.16
CA GLY A 165 -20.79 -14.92 11.10
C GLY A 165 -20.73 -14.08 9.82
N LEU A 166 -20.24 -12.85 9.88
CA LEU A 166 -20.09 -11.98 8.70
C LEU A 166 -19.09 -12.53 7.68
N ILE A 167 -18.20 -13.44 8.08
CA ILE A 167 -17.27 -14.10 7.17
C ILE A 167 -17.97 -15.08 6.21
N ASP A 168 -19.18 -15.53 6.53
CA ASP A 168 -19.91 -16.53 5.74
C ASP A 168 -20.30 -16.02 4.34
N THR A 169 -20.42 -14.71 4.19
CA THR A 169 -20.72 -14.03 2.92
C THR A 169 -19.49 -13.50 2.23
N LEU A 170 -18.27 -13.84 2.68
CA LEU A 170 -17.02 -13.40 2.05
C LEU A 170 -17.04 -13.65 0.53
N HIS A 171 -17.63 -14.75 0.06
CA HIS A 171 -17.73 -15.05 -1.37
C HIS A 171 -18.49 -13.99 -2.17
N LEU A 172 -19.37 -13.20 -1.55
CA LEU A 172 -20.07 -12.10 -2.22
C LEU A 172 -19.10 -11.05 -2.77
N VAL A 173 -17.83 -10.98 -2.36
CA VAL A 173 -16.85 -10.00 -2.87
C VAL A 173 -16.67 -10.07 -4.40
N GLU A 174 -16.88 -11.23 -5.01
CA GLU A 174 -16.69 -11.42 -6.44
C GLU A 174 -17.94 -11.04 -7.26
N VAL A 175 -19.12 -10.97 -6.61
CA VAL A 175 -20.40 -10.67 -7.26
C VAL A 175 -20.48 -9.21 -7.75
N PRO A 176 -20.11 -8.18 -6.97
CA PRO A 176 -19.96 -6.79 -7.45
C PRO A 176 -19.18 -6.68 -8.75
N LEU A 177 -18.07 -7.41 -8.87
CA LEU A 177 -17.22 -7.39 -10.06
C LEU A 177 -17.90 -8.05 -11.26
N ALA A 178 -18.66 -9.13 -11.03
CA ALA A 178 -19.50 -9.74 -12.05
C ALA A 178 -20.58 -8.76 -12.54
N VAL A 179 -21.28 -8.06 -11.63
CA VAL A 179 -22.29 -7.05 -11.97
C VAL A 179 -21.69 -5.91 -12.80
N LEU A 180 -20.53 -5.36 -12.38
CA LEU A 180 -19.82 -4.31 -13.11
C LEU A 180 -19.37 -4.77 -14.50
N THR A 181 -18.91 -6.01 -14.64
CA THR A 181 -18.52 -6.60 -15.93
C THR A 181 -19.71 -6.71 -16.89
N LEU A 182 -20.89 -7.00 -16.36
CA LEU A 182 -22.13 -7.16 -17.13
C LEU A 182 -22.87 -5.84 -17.41
N ARG A 183 -22.42 -4.70 -16.87
CA ARG A 183 -23.15 -3.42 -16.91
C ARG A 183 -23.55 -2.94 -18.31
N ASN A 184 -22.77 -3.32 -19.33
CA ASN A 184 -23.00 -2.93 -20.72
C ASN A 184 -23.70 -4.01 -21.56
N SER A 185 -24.02 -5.18 -20.98
CA SER A 185 -24.78 -6.23 -21.66
C SER A 185 -26.20 -5.77 -21.90
N THR A 186 -26.76 -6.17 -23.04
CA THR A 186 -28.18 -5.94 -23.35
C THR A 186 -29.14 -6.64 -22.37
N ALA A 187 -28.70 -7.66 -21.65
CA ALA A 187 -29.49 -8.33 -20.62
C ALA A 187 -29.52 -7.54 -19.29
N MET A 188 -28.54 -6.66 -19.04
CA MET A 188 -28.47 -5.84 -17.84
C MET A 188 -29.23 -4.53 -18.08
N GLU A 189 -30.56 -4.58 -17.96
CA GLU A 189 -31.38 -3.37 -18.03
C GLU A 189 -30.99 -2.39 -16.91
N PRO A 190 -31.02 -1.06 -17.15
CA PRO A 190 -30.61 -0.07 -16.15
C PRO A 190 -31.31 -0.24 -14.79
N ALA A 191 -32.61 -0.56 -14.81
CA ALA A 191 -33.36 -0.81 -13.58
C ALA A 191 -32.87 -2.05 -12.81
N ILE A 192 -32.42 -3.10 -13.50
CA ILE A 192 -31.85 -4.29 -12.85
C ILE A 192 -30.52 -3.93 -12.18
N PHE A 193 -29.65 -3.21 -12.90
CA PHE A 193 -28.36 -2.77 -12.38
C PHE A 193 -28.53 -1.89 -11.13
N GLU A 194 -29.41 -0.88 -11.18
CA GLU A 194 -29.69 -0.01 -10.04
C GLU A 194 -30.31 -0.75 -8.86
N ASN A 195 -31.21 -1.71 -9.10
CA ASN A 195 -31.77 -2.53 -8.02
C ASN A 195 -30.72 -3.44 -7.37
N LEU A 196 -29.78 -3.98 -8.15
CA LEU A 196 -28.63 -4.72 -7.59
C LEU A 196 -27.72 -3.80 -6.77
N ARG A 197 -27.40 -2.60 -7.28
CA ARG A 197 -26.65 -1.58 -6.52
C ARG A 197 -27.36 -1.25 -5.21
N GLN A 198 -28.67 -1.07 -5.23
CA GLN A 198 -29.46 -0.78 -4.04
C GLN A 198 -29.40 -1.91 -3.02
N TRP A 199 -29.53 -3.18 -3.45
CA TRP A 199 -29.41 -4.32 -2.53
C TRP A 199 -28.03 -4.34 -1.83
N PHE A 200 -26.94 -4.09 -2.58
CA PHE A 200 -25.61 -4.01 -2.00
C PHE A 200 -25.42 -2.77 -1.12
N ALA A 201 -26.07 -1.64 -1.43
CA ALA A 201 -26.05 -0.45 -0.57
C ALA A 201 -26.76 -0.71 0.77
N ASP A 202 -27.95 -1.32 0.73
CA ASP A 202 -28.72 -1.72 1.91
C ASP A 202 -27.92 -2.72 2.77
N TYR A 203 -27.31 -3.71 2.11
CA TYR A 203 -26.47 -4.69 2.80
C TYR A 203 -25.25 -4.05 3.42
N THR A 204 -24.55 -3.16 2.71
CA THR A 204 -23.39 -2.42 3.22
C THR A 204 -23.77 -1.58 4.44
N SER A 205 -24.91 -0.90 4.40
CA SER A 205 -25.44 -0.13 5.54
C SER A 205 -25.67 -1.02 6.76
N TRP A 206 -26.36 -2.16 6.60
CA TRP A 206 -26.55 -3.12 7.69
C TRP A 206 -25.22 -3.72 8.18
N PHE A 207 -24.31 -4.05 7.27
CA PHE A 207 -23.01 -4.66 7.55
C PHE A 207 -22.08 -3.71 8.32
N ALA A 208 -22.16 -2.41 8.08
CA ALA A 208 -21.41 -1.38 8.78
C ALA A 208 -22.03 -0.99 10.13
N THR A 209 -23.36 -0.93 10.21
CA THR A 209 -24.07 -0.31 11.35
C THR A 209 -24.76 -1.28 12.30
N SER A 210 -24.85 -2.57 11.98
CA SER A 210 -25.39 -3.59 12.90
C SER A 210 -24.46 -3.83 14.10
N GLY A 211 -25.00 -4.37 15.20
CA GLY A 211 -24.21 -4.78 16.36
C GLY A 211 -23.13 -5.81 16.00
N LYS A 212 -23.49 -6.78 15.16
CA LYS A 212 -22.59 -7.79 14.59
C LYS A 212 -21.50 -7.16 13.73
N GLY A 213 -21.86 -6.25 12.84
CA GLY A 213 -20.94 -5.49 11.99
C GLY A 213 -19.88 -4.73 12.78
N ARG A 214 -20.31 -3.92 13.74
CA ARG A 214 -19.40 -3.18 14.63
C ARG A 214 -18.53 -4.08 15.50
N ASN A 215 -18.96 -5.30 15.80
CA ASN A 215 -18.16 -6.28 16.53
C ASN A 215 -17.05 -6.84 15.63
N GLU A 216 -17.41 -7.28 14.43
CA GLU A 216 -16.47 -7.89 13.47
C GLU A 216 -15.41 -6.89 12.98
N ALA A 217 -15.80 -5.62 12.76
CA ALA A 217 -14.89 -4.54 12.37
C ALA A 217 -13.72 -4.33 13.35
N LYS A 218 -13.88 -4.77 14.62
CA LYS A 218 -12.88 -4.66 15.69
C LYS A 218 -12.03 -5.92 15.87
N ALA A 219 -12.24 -6.96 15.04
CA ALA A 219 -11.40 -8.14 15.08
C ALA A 219 -9.93 -7.78 14.82
N ARG A 220 -9.02 -8.62 15.33
CA ARG A 220 -7.57 -8.36 15.25
C ARG A 220 -6.84 -9.27 14.27
N ASN A 221 -7.55 -10.23 13.70
CA ASN A 221 -7.05 -11.30 12.83
C ASN A 221 -7.77 -11.26 11.47
N ASN A 222 -7.69 -12.36 10.73
CA ASN A 222 -8.33 -12.53 9.43
C ASN A 222 -9.81 -12.10 9.30
N HIS A 223 -10.59 -12.17 10.38
CA HIS A 223 -11.98 -11.69 10.36
C HIS A 223 -12.08 -10.19 10.02
N ALA A 224 -11.14 -9.36 10.48
CA ALA A 224 -11.14 -7.94 10.14
C ALA A 224 -10.83 -7.73 8.66
N VAL A 225 -9.83 -8.41 8.11
CA VAL A 225 -9.48 -8.28 6.69
C VAL A 225 -10.64 -8.75 5.80
N ALA A 226 -11.27 -9.88 6.14
CA ALA A 226 -12.44 -10.38 5.42
C ALA A 226 -13.66 -9.44 5.51
N TYR A 227 -13.87 -8.80 6.66
CA TYR A 227 -14.90 -7.78 6.85
C TYR A 227 -14.67 -6.57 5.93
N TRP A 228 -13.47 -6.01 5.94
CA TRP A 228 -13.13 -4.81 5.18
C TRP A 228 -13.01 -5.08 3.67
N LEU A 229 -12.64 -6.30 3.26
CA LEU A 229 -12.70 -6.72 1.86
C LEU A 229 -14.13 -6.77 1.32
N GLN A 230 -15.08 -7.28 2.10
CA GLN A 230 -16.50 -7.25 1.75
C GLN A 230 -17.00 -5.82 1.56
N LEU A 231 -16.75 -4.93 2.54
CA LEU A 231 -17.12 -3.52 2.42
C LEU A 231 -16.49 -2.85 1.19
N ALA A 232 -15.21 -3.10 0.91
CA ALA A 232 -14.53 -2.50 -0.23
C ALA A 232 -15.12 -2.98 -1.58
N ALA A 233 -15.46 -4.27 -1.69
CA ALA A 233 -16.11 -4.81 -2.88
C ALA A 233 -17.51 -4.24 -3.11
N PHE A 234 -18.31 -4.13 -2.04
CA PHE A 234 -19.65 -3.55 -2.13
C PHE A 234 -19.58 -2.06 -2.46
N ALA A 235 -18.71 -1.31 -1.77
CA ALA A 235 -18.46 0.11 -1.99
C ALA A 235 -18.01 0.42 -3.41
N THR A 236 -17.28 -0.51 -4.05
CA THR A 236 -16.86 -0.36 -5.45
C THR A 236 -18.05 -0.39 -6.41
N LEU A 237 -19.01 -1.29 -6.22
CA LEU A 237 -20.23 -1.33 -7.03
C LEU A 237 -21.15 -0.15 -6.73
N THR A 238 -21.24 0.28 -5.47
CA THR A 238 -22.10 1.40 -5.07
C THR A 238 -21.46 2.76 -5.29
N GLU A 239 -20.18 2.80 -5.66
CA GLU A 239 -19.36 4.01 -5.85
C GLU A 239 -19.23 4.86 -4.57
N ASP A 240 -19.17 4.21 -3.40
CA ASP A 240 -18.98 4.88 -2.11
C ASP A 240 -17.50 5.21 -1.86
N ILE A 241 -17.09 6.38 -2.33
CA ILE A 241 -15.70 6.84 -2.27
C ILE A 241 -15.19 7.04 -0.84
N GLU A 242 -16.05 7.43 0.10
CA GLU A 242 -15.67 7.66 1.50
C GLU A 242 -15.39 6.32 2.19
N LEU A 243 -16.25 5.32 1.97
CA LEU A 243 -16.01 3.97 2.48
C LEU A 243 -14.76 3.34 1.87
N LEU A 244 -14.50 3.54 0.57
CA LEU A 244 -13.24 3.08 -0.05
C LEU A 244 -12.01 3.78 0.54
N ARG A 245 -12.10 5.07 0.89
CA ARG A 245 -11.02 5.80 1.57
C ARG A 245 -10.76 5.22 2.96
N GLU A 246 -11.82 4.93 3.71
CA GLU A 246 -11.70 4.28 5.02
C GLU A 246 -11.09 2.88 4.91
N CYS A 247 -11.48 2.08 3.91
CA CYS A 247 -10.86 0.78 3.66
C CYS A 247 -9.34 0.89 3.39
N ARG A 248 -8.90 1.91 2.63
CA ARG A 248 -7.46 2.20 2.41
C ARG A 248 -6.76 2.58 3.71
N ARG A 249 -7.41 3.40 4.54
CA ARG A 249 -6.88 3.78 5.85
C ARG A 249 -6.66 2.55 6.74
N GLN A 250 -7.66 1.66 6.84
CA GLN A 250 -7.57 0.41 7.60
C GLN A 250 -6.42 -0.49 7.11
N PHE A 251 -6.25 -0.62 5.79
CA PHE A 251 -5.13 -1.35 5.22
C PHE A 251 -3.77 -0.77 5.66
N LYS A 252 -3.61 0.55 5.53
CA LYS A 252 -2.35 1.27 5.79
C LYS A 252 -2.01 1.45 7.26
N GLU A 253 -3.00 1.57 8.13
CA GLU A 253 -2.81 1.90 9.55
C GLU A 253 -3.01 0.71 10.47
N VAL A 254 -3.77 -0.31 10.05
CA VAL A 254 -4.11 -1.47 10.90
C VAL A 254 -3.55 -2.77 10.32
N PHE A 255 -3.93 -3.17 9.11
CA PHE A 255 -3.63 -4.53 8.65
C PHE A 255 -2.14 -4.75 8.40
N VAL A 256 -1.51 -3.86 7.63
CA VAL A 256 -0.06 -3.97 7.37
C VAL A 256 0.78 -3.61 8.61
N PRO A 257 0.53 -2.51 9.36
CA PRO A 257 1.41 -2.17 10.47
C PRO A 257 1.20 -3.00 11.74
N VAL A 258 -0.04 -3.42 12.04
CA VAL A 258 -0.41 -4.00 13.34
C VAL A 258 -0.60 -5.51 13.27
N GLN A 259 -1.19 -6.05 12.20
CA GLN A 259 -1.44 -7.50 12.09
C GLN A 259 -0.28 -8.29 11.51
N MET A 260 0.56 -7.66 10.67
CA MET A 260 1.71 -8.29 10.02
C MET A 260 2.97 -8.20 10.89
N ALA A 261 3.74 -9.28 10.95
CA ALA A 261 5.07 -9.31 11.56
C ALA A 261 6.13 -8.70 10.63
N ALA A 262 7.33 -8.46 11.16
CA ALA A 262 8.43 -7.83 10.42
C ALA A 262 8.92 -8.66 9.21
N ASP A 263 8.73 -9.98 9.24
CA ASP A 263 9.07 -10.93 8.18
C ASP A 263 7.98 -11.09 7.11
N GLY A 264 6.79 -10.50 7.33
CA GLY A 264 5.63 -10.62 6.45
C GLY A 264 4.58 -11.64 6.90
N GLY A 265 4.87 -12.46 7.91
CA GLY A 265 3.90 -13.41 8.46
C GLY A 265 2.78 -12.73 9.26
N PHE A 266 1.70 -13.46 9.56
CA PHE A 266 0.59 -12.98 10.39
C PHE A 266 0.51 -13.80 11.68
N PRO A 267 0.99 -13.29 12.83
CA PRO A 267 1.15 -14.10 14.05
C PRO A 267 -0.13 -14.73 14.58
N LEU A 268 -1.28 -14.05 14.49
CA LEU A 268 -2.55 -14.60 14.96
C LEU A 268 -3.05 -15.77 14.12
N GLU A 269 -2.66 -15.81 12.84
CA GLU A 269 -3.00 -16.88 11.90
C GLU A 269 -2.05 -18.07 12.06
N LEU A 270 -0.76 -17.79 12.25
CA LEU A 270 0.27 -18.80 12.55
C LEU A 270 0.04 -19.49 13.90
N GLY A 271 -0.63 -18.83 14.84
CA GLY A 271 -0.98 -19.39 16.15
C GLY A 271 -2.19 -20.32 16.16
N ARG A 272 -2.81 -20.61 15.01
CA ARG A 272 -4.05 -21.42 14.91
C ARG A 272 -3.75 -22.91 14.78
N THR A 273 -4.82 -23.70 14.91
CA THR A 273 -4.79 -25.16 14.67
C THR A 273 -4.66 -25.56 13.19
N LYS A 274 -4.92 -24.61 12.27
CA LYS A 274 -4.71 -24.76 10.82
C LYS A 274 -3.83 -23.62 10.28
N PRO A 275 -2.59 -23.49 10.78
CA PRO A 275 -1.80 -22.29 10.54
C PRO A 275 -1.46 -22.10 9.04
N TYR A 276 -1.43 -23.17 8.24
CA TYR A 276 -1.18 -23.06 6.80
C TYR A 276 -2.39 -22.51 6.06
N ALA A 277 -3.57 -23.10 6.24
CA ALA A 277 -4.82 -22.60 5.67
C ALA A 277 -5.15 -21.17 6.11
N TYR A 278 -4.96 -20.83 7.40
CA TYR A 278 -5.18 -19.46 7.87
C TYR A 278 -4.19 -18.46 7.27
N SER A 279 -2.93 -18.85 7.05
CA SER A 279 -1.95 -17.99 6.39
C SER A 279 -2.29 -17.76 4.92
N ILE A 280 -2.75 -18.80 4.22
CA ILE A 280 -3.25 -18.71 2.84
C ILE A 280 -4.46 -17.77 2.78
N PHE A 281 -5.46 -18.04 3.61
CA PHE A 281 -6.70 -17.26 3.67
C PHE A 281 -6.43 -15.78 3.94
N GLN A 282 -5.54 -15.49 4.89
CA GLN A 282 -5.14 -14.13 5.20
C GLN A 282 -4.40 -13.47 4.03
N LEU A 283 -3.45 -14.17 3.40
CA LEU A 283 -2.69 -13.62 2.28
C LEU A 283 -3.59 -13.32 1.08
N ASP A 284 -4.49 -14.23 0.71
CA ASP A 284 -5.40 -14.04 -0.42
C ASP A 284 -6.37 -12.89 -0.18
N ASN A 285 -6.95 -12.76 1.02
CA ASN A 285 -7.83 -11.64 1.34
C ASN A 285 -7.08 -10.31 1.42
N MET A 286 -5.84 -10.29 1.94
CA MET A 286 -4.99 -9.10 1.91
C MET A 286 -4.62 -8.70 0.48
N ALA A 287 -4.28 -9.66 -0.38
CA ALA A 287 -3.96 -9.42 -1.78
C ALA A 287 -5.18 -8.94 -2.57
N ALA A 288 -6.36 -9.52 -2.35
CA ALA A 288 -7.61 -9.08 -2.95
C ALA A 288 -7.96 -7.64 -2.54
N LEU A 289 -7.84 -7.33 -1.26
CA LEU A 289 -8.07 -5.98 -0.74
C LEU A 289 -7.07 -4.98 -1.33
N CYS A 290 -5.80 -5.36 -1.40
CA CYS A 290 -4.74 -4.57 -2.03
C CYS A 290 -5.02 -4.32 -3.51
N GLN A 291 -5.41 -5.36 -4.26
CA GLN A 291 -5.75 -5.28 -5.68
C GLN A 291 -6.91 -4.33 -5.93
N LEU A 292 -7.97 -4.45 -5.13
CA LEU A 292 -9.21 -3.69 -5.30
C LEU A 292 -9.02 -2.21 -4.94
N LEU A 293 -8.30 -1.92 -3.85
CA LEU A 293 -8.17 -0.56 -3.36
C LEU A 293 -7.06 0.25 -4.04
N SER A 294 -6.10 -0.41 -4.68
CA SER A 294 -5.00 0.28 -5.38
C SER A 294 -5.52 1.11 -6.54
N SER A 295 -4.96 2.30 -6.72
CA SER A 295 -5.14 3.16 -7.89
C SER A 295 -3.79 3.72 -8.34
N GLU A 296 -3.76 4.42 -9.47
CA GLU A 296 -2.55 5.12 -9.92
C GLU A 296 -2.05 6.14 -8.89
N SER A 297 -2.96 6.84 -8.21
CA SER A 297 -2.64 7.85 -7.20
C SER A 297 -2.40 7.30 -5.80
N ASP A 298 -2.89 6.09 -5.51
CA ASP A 298 -2.74 5.42 -4.22
C ASP A 298 -2.56 3.91 -4.41
N ASN A 299 -1.36 3.51 -4.82
CA ASN A 299 -1.01 2.11 -5.07
C ASN A 299 -0.61 1.41 -3.76
N LEU A 300 -1.47 0.52 -3.26
CA LEU A 300 -1.23 -0.24 -2.03
C LEU A 300 -0.20 -1.35 -2.20
N TRP A 301 0.06 -1.81 -3.44
CA TRP A 301 1.16 -2.75 -3.70
C TRP A 301 2.52 -2.10 -3.44
N ALA A 302 2.62 -0.78 -3.63
CA ALA A 302 3.83 0.00 -3.33
C ALA A 302 3.92 0.47 -1.86
N PHE A 303 2.82 0.37 -1.10
CA PHE A 303 2.79 0.81 0.30
C PHE A 303 3.76 -0.01 1.16
N THR A 304 4.58 0.70 1.93
CA THR A 304 5.54 0.09 2.86
C THR A 304 5.60 0.90 4.13
N THR A 305 5.36 0.26 5.28
CA THR A 305 5.54 0.91 6.58
C THR A 305 7.00 1.31 6.77
N PRO A 306 7.32 2.27 7.64
CA PRO A 306 8.71 2.71 7.66
C PRO A 306 9.67 1.72 8.36
N ASP A 307 9.16 0.72 9.09
CA ASP A 307 9.91 -0.50 9.50
C ASP A 307 9.88 -1.65 8.45
N GLY A 308 9.33 -1.37 7.27
CA GLY A 308 9.48 -2.20 6.09
C GLY A 308 8.45 -3.32 5.92
N ARG A 309 7.31 -3.32 6.63
CA ARG A 309 6.19 -4.23 6.36
C ARG A 309 5.47 -3.80 5.08
N CYS A 310 5.17 -4.75 4.21
CA CYS A 310 4.51 -4.50 2.93
C CYS A 310 3.97 -5.82 2.33
N MET A 311 3.14 -5.72 1.29
CA MET A 311 2.62 -6.91 0.61
C MET A 311 3.69 -7.76 -0.05
N ALA A 312 4.81 -7.17 -0.49
CA ALA A 312 5.93 -7.95 -1.03
C ALA A 312 6.51 -8.91 0.02
N LYS A 313 6.59 -8.49 1.29
CA LYS A 313 7.00 -9.38 2.40
C LYS A 313 5.96 -10.45 2.69
N ALA A 314 4.67 -10.10 2.71
CA ALA A 314 3.61 -11.08 2.98
C ALA A 314 3.62 -12.24 1.97
N VAL A 315 3.77 -11.93 0.68
CA VAL A 315 3.88 -12.94 -0.37
C VAL A 315 5.19 -13.71 -0.26
N ALA A 316 6.32 -13.01 -0.06
CA ALA A 316 7.63 -13.65 0.07
C ALA A 316 7.71 -14.60 1.27
N PHE A 317 7.01 -14.30 2.37
CA PHE A 317 6.92 -15.16 3.55
C PHE A 317 6.26 -16.50 3.22
N LEU A 318 5.12 -16.48 2.54
CA LEU A 318 4.33 -17.70 2.30
C LEU A 318 4.76 -18.47 1.04
N TYR A 319 5.36 -17.79 0.05
CA TYR A 319 5.72 -18.37 -1.25
C TYR A 319 6.51 -19.69 -1.18
N PRO A 320 7.58 -19.83 -0.36
CA PRO A 320 8.34 -21.07 -0.30
C PRO A 320 7.48 -22.28 0.07
N TYR A 321 6.48 -22.08 0.92
CA TYR A 321 5.60 -23.14 1.42
C TYR A 321 4.45 -23.44 0.45
N LEU A 322 4.03 -22.44 -0.35
CA LEU A 322 3.11 -22.67 -1.47
C LEU A 322 3.79 -23.47 -2.59
N ALA A 323 5.07 -23.20 -2.85
CA ALA A 323 5.87 -23.90 -3.85
C ALA A 323 6.21 -25.32 -3.40
N ASP A 324 6.55 -25.49 -2.13
CA ASP A 324 6.85 -26.77 -1.50
C ASP A 324 6.24 -26.86 -0.10
N LYS A 325 5.06 -27.48 -0.02
CA LYS A 325 4.33 -27.70 1.24
C LYS A 325 5.14 -28.52 2.26
N THR A 326 6.10 -29.34 1.82
CA THR A 326 6.91 -30.16 2.73
C THR A 326 7.89 -29.33 3.56
N CYS A 327 8.21 -28.12 3.12
CA CYS A 327 9.06 -27.17 3.83
C CYS A 327 8.30 -26.33 4.89
N TRP A 328 7.00 -26.55 5.10
CA TRP A 328 6.21 -25.81 6.09
C TRP A 328 6.77 -26.03 7.52
N PRO A 329 7.08 -24.95 8.28
CA PRO A 329 7.83 -25.07 9.53
C PRO A 329 6.96 -25.40 10.76
N LEU A 330 5.64 -25.30 10.64
CA LEU A 330 4.69 -25.59 11.73
C LEU A 330 4.04 -26.96 11.54
N LYS A 331 3.27 -27.38 12.55
CA LYS A 331 2.49 -28.63 12.45
C LYS A 331 1.54 -28.58 11.25
N PRO A 332 1.30 -29.72 10.58
CA PRO A 332 0.25 -29.84 9.58
C PRO A 332 -1.11 -29.40 10.14
N ASP A 333 -1.92 -28.80 9.27
CA ASP A 333 -3.28 -28.41 9.61
C ASP A 333 -4.10 -29.63 10.05
N ILE A 334 -4.85 -29.50 11.14
CA ILE A 334 -5.63 -30.62 11.69
C ILE A 334 -6.83 -31.05 10.81
N HIS A 335 -7.16 -30.26 9.78
CA HIS A 335 -8.23 -30.53 8.83
C HIS A 335 -7.90 -29.93 7.46
N ALA A 336 -8.30 -30.62 6.38
CA ALA A 336 -8.09 -30.22 4.98
C ALA A 336 -6.62 -29.98 4.54
N TRP A 337 -5.63 -30.48 5.28
CA TRP A 337 -4.20 -30.32 4.96
C TRP A 337 -3.82 -30.76 3.54
N GLU A 338 -4.36 -31.89 3.08
CA GLU A 338 -3.97 -32.48 1.80
C GLU A 338 -4.39 -31.64 0.60
N GLY A 339 -5.52 -30.96 0.66
CA GLY A 339 -6.04 -30.21 -0.48
C GLY A 339 -5.42 -28.82 -0.67
N TRP A 340 -4.63 -28.32 0.28
CA TRP A 340 -3.87 -27.08 0.12
C TRP A 340 -2.46 -27.34 -0.46
N PRO A 341 -1.84 -26.35 -1.15
CA PRO A 341 -2.46 -25.12 -1.62
C PRO A 341 -3.26 -25.33 -2.91
N VAL A 342 -4.15 -24.39 -3.22
CA VAL A 342 -4.83 -24.29 -4.52
C VAL A 342 -4.24 -23.12 -5.31
N ARG A 343 -4.77 -22.84 -6.50
CA ARG A 343 -4.35 -21.70 -7.32
C ARG A 343 -4.68 -20.35 -6.64
N GLN A 344 -3.78 -19.90 -5.77
CA GLN A 344 -4.01 -18.74 -4.92
C GLN A 344 -3.98 -17.42 -5.71
N PRO A 345 -5.04 -16.59 -5.66
CA PRO A 345 -5.08 -15.27 -6.29
C PRO A 345 -3.92 -14.36 -5.90
N ALA A 346 -3.41 -14.44 -4.67
CA ALA A 346 -2.29 -13.63 -4.23
C ALA A 346 -1.06 -13.79 -5.11
N LEU A 347 -0.78 -14.99 -5.64
CA LEU A 347 0.34 -15.25 -6.53
C LEU A 347 0.17 -14.55 -7.90
N LEU A 348 -1.05 -14.52 -8.42
CA LEU A 348 -1.35 -13.79 -9.66
C LEU A 348 -1.19 -12.28 -9.44
N PHE A 349 -1.89 -11.73 -8.46
CA PHE A 349 -1.93 -10.28 -8.26
C PHE A 349 -0.55 -9.72 -7.91
N SER A 350 0.20 -10.39 -7.03
CA SER A 350 1.56 -10.00 -6.69
C SER A 350 2.55 -10.23 -7.82
N GLY A 351 2.42 -11.30 -8.59
CA GLY A 351 3.27 -11.55 -9.77
C GLY A 351 3.11 -10.45 -10.81
N LEU A 352 1.88 -9.96 -11.01
CA LEU A 352 1.59 -8.81 -11.88
C LEU A 352 2.13 -7.50 -11.28
N ALA A 353 1.79 -7.18 -10.04
CA ALA A 353 2.12 -5.91 -9.42
C ALA A 353 3.62 -5.73 -9.12
N PHE A 354 4.36 -6.82 -8.90
CA PHE A 354 5.80 -6.78 -8.63
C PHE A 354 6.67 -7.24 -9.80
N HIS A 355 6.07 -7.62 -10.93
CA HIS A 355 6.76 -8.20 -12.09
C HIS A 355 7.63 -9.43 -11.72
N GLU A 356 7.10 -10.29 -10.86
CA GLU A 356 7.80 -11.45 -10.31
C GLU A 356 7.29 -12.75 -10.94
N ASP A 357 7.96 -13.17 -12.03
CA ASP A 357 7.58 -14.35 -12.83
C ASP A 357 7.48 -15.65 -12.01
N LYS A 358 8.24 -15.76 -10.92
CA LYS A 358 8.20 -16.93 -10.03
C LYS A 358 6.81 -17.13 -9.39
N TYR A 359 6.09 -16.05 -9.12
CA TYR A 359 4.73 -16.11 -8.58
C TYR A 359 3.73 -16.51 -9.66
N LEU A 360 3.85 -15.91 -10.86
CA LEU A 360 3.01 -16.26 -12.01
C LEU A 360 3.20 -17.71 -12.44
N LYS A 361 4.44 -18.23 -12.42
CA LYS A 361 4.74 -19.62 -12.73
C LYS A 361 4.04 -20.56 -11.75
N LEU A 362 4.22 -20.34 -10.44
CA LEU A 362 3.59 -21.17 -9.42
C LEU A 362 2.06 -21.12 -9.52
N TRP A 363 1.47 -19.93 -9.72
CA TRP A 363 0.04 -19.77 -9.93
C TRP A 363 -0.48 -20.64 -11.09
N ARG A 364 0.23 -20.70 -12.22
CA ARG A 364 -0.17 -21.52 -13.38
C ARG A 364 -0.11 -23.02 -13.09
N GLU A 365 0.85 -23.46 -12.27
CA GLU A 365 1.08 -24.88 -11.92
C GLU A 365 0.08 -25.39 -10.87
N LEU A 366 -0.37 -24.54 -9.97
CA LEU A 366 -1.33 -24.91 -8.93
C LEU A 366 -2.72 -25.24 -9.50
N LYS A 367 -3.38 -26.22 -8.86
CA LYS A 367 -4.70 -26.71 -9.27
C LYS A 367 -5.76 -25.63 -9.05
N PRO A 368 -6.54 -25.27 -10.10
CA PRO A 368 -7.75 -24.49 -9.92
C PRO A 368 -8.88 -25.40 -9.42
N ASP A 369 -9.95 -24.80 -8.90
CA ASP A 369 -11.23 -25.46 -8.63
C ASP A 369 -11.19 -26.63 -7.61
N PRO A 370 -10.95 -26.33 -6.31
CA PRO A 370 -11.06 -27.35 -5.26
C PRO A 370 -12.49 -27.88 -5.11
N GLU A 371 -12.63 -29.19 -4.85
CA GLU A 371 -13.93 -29.84 -4.60
C GLU A 371 -14.29 -29.89 -3.10
N ASP A 372 -13.28 -29.94 -2.23
CA ASP A 372 -13.46 -30.02 -0.78
C ASP A 372 -14.16 -28.75 -0.24
N PHE A 373 -15.23 -28.94 0.54
CA PHE A 373 -16.05 -27.85 1.08
C PHE A 373 -15.25 -26.90 1.99
N GLU A 374 -14.35 -27.44 2.81
CA GLU A 374 -13.51 -26.64 3.71
C GLU A 374 -12.57 -25.75 2.90
N ILE A 375 -12.06 -26.21 1.77
CA ILE A 375 -11.19 -25.40 0.91
C ILE A 375 -12.01 -24.39 0.09
N ARG A 376 -13.13 -24.82 -0.50
CA ARG A 376 -14.03 -23.92 -1.28
C ARG A 376 -14.49 -22.74 -0.46
N ARG A 377 -14.94 -22.96 0.78
CA ARG A 377 -15.44 -21.89 1.67
C ARG A 377 -14.34 -20.91 2.14
N ASN A 378 -13.07 -21.29 1.98
CA ASN A 378 -11.93 -20.41 2.27
C ASN A 378 -11.35 -19.77 0.99
N ASN A 379 -11.98 -19.97 -0.18
CA ASN A 379 -11.56 -19.34 -1.43
C ASN A 379 -12.59 -18.31 -1.92
N ALA A 380 -12.26 -17.04 -1.70
CA ALA A 380 -13.11 -15.90 -2.05
C ALA A 380 -13.09 -15.54 -3.54
N ILE A 381 -12.12 -16.00 -4.32
CA ILE A 381 -11.94 -15.62 -5.73
C ILE A 381 -11.82 -16.86 -6.61
N THR A 382 -12.79 -17.04 -7.49
CA THR A 382 -12.84 -18.19 -8.42
C THR A 382 -12.55 -17.79 -9.86
N GLN A 383 -12.74 -16.53 -10.21
CA GLN A 383 -12.53 -15.97 -11.53
C GLN A 383 -11.61 -14.74 -11.47
N PRO A 384 -10.29 -14.94 -11.29
CA PRO A 384 -9.33 -13.85 -11.22
C PRO A 384 -9.36 -12.91 -12.44
N LEU A 385 -9.89 -13.37 -13.59
CA LEU A 385 -10.07 -12.54 -14.77
C LEU A 385 -10.91 -11.29 -14.50
N LEU A 386 -11.98 -11.40 -13.68
CA LEU A 386 -12.82 -10.24 -13.33
C LEU A 386 -11.98 -9.17 -12.63
N TRP A 387 -11.11 -9.60 -11.72
CA TRP A 387 -10.22 -8.74 -10.94
C TRP A 387 -9.17 -8.07 -11.81
N THR A 388 -8.49 -8.82 -12.68
CA THR A 388 -7.45 -8.27 -13.55
C THR A 388 -7.99 -7.45 -14.73
N THR A 389 -9.29 -7.55 -15.02
CA THR A 389 -9.95 -6.74 -16.06
C THR A 389 -10.38 -5.39 -15.49
N ILE A 390 -10.94 -5.37 -14.27
CA ILE A 390 -11.42 -4.15 -13.63
C ILE A 390 -10.25 -3.38 -12.97
N PHE A 391 -9.32 -4.09 -12.36
CA PHE A 391 -8.16 -3.55 -11.66
C PHE A 391 -6.90 -4.07 -12.33
N ASP A 392 -6.41 -3.37 -13.34
CA ASP A 392 -5.15 -3.72 -13.98
C ASP A 392 -4.00 -2.87 -13.44
N HIS A 393 -3.21 -3.46 -12.55
CA HIS A 393 -2.02 -2.85 -11.98
C HIS A 393 -0.73 -3.35 -12.64
N SER A 394 -0.81 -4.02 -13.79
CA SER A 394 0.38 -4.50 -14.52
C SER A 394 1.26 -3.37 -15.08
N GLY A 395 0.72 -2.15 -15.20
CA GLY A 395 1.48 -0.94 -15.50
C GLY A 395 1.96 -0.17 -14.27
N ALA A 396 1.66 -0.65 -13.06
CA ALA A 396 2.04 0.06 -11.84
C ALA A 396 3.55 0.02 -11.65
N THR A 397 4.18 1.18 -11.47
CA THR A 397 5.60 1.26 -11.17
C THR A 397 5.89 0.44 -9.92
N PRO A 398 6.80 -0.55 -9.97
CA PRO A 398 7.14 -1.35 -8.80
C PRO A 398 7.55 -0.44 -7.64
N ALA A 399 7.24 -0.86 -6.41
CA ALA A 399 7.61 -0.13 -5.21
C ALA A 399 9.10 0.28 -5.30
N PRO A 400 9.44 1.57 -5.09
CA PRO A 400 10.82 1.99 -5.14
C PRO A 400 11.55 1.21 -4.05
N LYS A 401 12.57 0.46 -4.46
CA LYS A 401 13.38 -0.34 -3.54
C LYS A 401 14.04 0.63 -2.57
N LYS A 402 13.50 0.76 -1.33
CA LYS A 402 14.06 1.65 -0.30
C LYS A 402 15.56 1.39 -0.19
N ILE A 403 16.33 2.43 -0.50
CA ILE A 403 17.77 2.32 -0.58
C ILE A 403 18.31 2.26 0.86
N ARG A 404 19.23 1.34 1.13
CA ARG A 404 19.84 1.13 2.45
C ARG A 404 21.26 1.69 2.45
N ALA A 405 21.79 2.04 3.63
CA ALA A 405 23.15 2.56 3.79
C ALA A 405 24.21 1.73 3.04
N GLN A 406 24.17 0.40 3.19
CA GLN A 406 25.10 -0.53 2.51
C GLN A 406 25.06 -0.50 0.97
N HIS A 407 24.01 0.06 0.36
CA HIS A 407 23.90 0.19 -1.09
C HIS A 407 24.38 1.56 -1.60
N VAL A 408 24.59 2.53 -0.71
CA VAL A 408 24.86 3.94 -1.05
C VAL A 408 26.23 4.36 -0.58
N PHE A 409 26.57 3.99 0.65
CA PHE A 409 27.78 4.41 1.32
C PHE A 409 28.90 3.40 1.11
N GLU A 410 30.09 3.93 0.89
CA GLU A 410 31.33 3.18 0.78
C GLU A 410 32.15 3.33 2.09
N PRO A 411 31.84 2.57 3.16
CA PRO A 411 32.35 2.83 4.52
C PRO A 411 33.88 2.79 4.64
N ASN A 412 34.56 2.12 3.69
CA ASN A 412 36.01 2.02 3.69
C ASN A 412 36.72 3.26 3.11
N LYS A 413 36.00 4.18 2.44
CA LYS A 413 36.55 5.41 1.88
C LYS A 413 36.48 6.58 2.85
N LYS A 414 37.31 7.60 2.59
CA LYS A 414 37.28 8.88 3.32
C LYS A 414 36.00 9.66 2.97
N LEU A 415 35.78 9.87 1.67
CA LEU A 415 34.51 10.29 1.08
C LEU A 415 33.67 9.04 0.79
N ILE A 416 32.57 8.87 1.52
CA ILE A 416 31.75 7.65 1.49
C ILE A 416 30.59 7.76 0.50
N PHE A 417 30.27 8.97 0.05
CA PHE A 417 29.26 9.26 -0.95
C PHE A 417 29.55 10.57 -1.65
N GLU A 418 29.36 10.60 -2.96
CA GLU A 418 29.49 11.77 -3.82
C GLU A 418 28.42 11.69 -4.91
N ASP A 419 27.71 12.79 -5.15
CA ASP A 419 26.78 12.94 -6.28
C ASP A 419 26.72 14.40 -6.73
N ASP A 420 27.21 14.63 -7.94
CA ASP A 420 27.16 15.90 -8.70
C ASP A 420 26.01 15.92 -9.72
N PHE A 421 25.17 14.88 -9.70
CA PHE A 421 24.02 14.66 -10.59
C PHE A 421 24.38 14.50 -12.08
N GLN A 422 25.65 14.25 -12.43
CA GLN A 422 26.07 14.05 -13.82
C GLN A 422 25.40 12.85 -14.49
N SER A 423 25.01 11.84 -13.71
CA SER A 423 24.30 10.66 -14.22
C SER A 423 22.92 10.99 -14.81
N GLY A 424 22.32 12.14 -14.44
CA GLY A 424 20.94 12.48 -14.78
C GLY A 424 19.88 11.69 -13.99
N LEU A 425 20.30 10.80 -13.09
CA LEU A 425 19.44 9.86 -12.37
C LEU A 425 19.50 10.11 -10.85
N LEU A 426 18.39 9.84 -10.16
CA LEU A 426 18.29 9.94 -8.68
C LEU A 426 18.21 8.57 -8.00
N GLU A 427 18.74 7.52 -8.65
CA GLU A 427 18.62 6.12 -8.19
C GLU A 427 19.35 5.81 -6.88
N ARG A 428 20.22 6.72 -6.42
CA ARG A 428 20.95 6.63 -5.15
C ARG A 428 20.27 7.39 -4.01
N TRP A 429 19.12 8.01 -4.28
CA TRP A 429 18.38 8.87 -3.36
C TRP A 429 17.00 8.34 -3.05
N ASN A 430 16.56 8.51 -1.80
CA ASN A 430 15.15 8.35 -1.45
C ASN A 430 14.41 9.66 -1.72
N ILE A 431 13.32 9.62 -2.48
CA ILE A 431 12.46 10.78 -2.74
C ILE A 431 11.51 11.03 -1.56
N SER A 432 11.41 12.29 -1.13
CA SER A 432 10.61 12.73 0.01
C SER A 432 9.74 13.93 -0.39
N GLU A 433 8.50 13.68 -0.80
CA GLU A 433 7.51 14.71 -1.15
C GLU A 433 6.23 14.58 -0.30
N ASP A 434 5.76 15.70 0.26
CA ASP A 434 4.57 15.83 1.14
C ASP A 434 4.44 14.69 2.18
N ASP A 435 3.24 14.45 2.74
CA ASP A 435 2.99 13.31 3.66
C ASP A 435 2.96 11.94 2.95
N ARG A 436 3.40 11.90 1.68
CA ARG A 436 3.49 10.70 0.86
C ARG A 436 4.91 10.15 0.90
N TYR A 437 5.29 9.58 2.04
CA TYR A 437 6.57 8.88 2.16
C TYR A 437 6.64 7.71 1.15
N ALA A 438 7.61 7.79 0.23
CA ALA A 438 7.96 6.85 -0.85
C ALA A 438 7.11 6.93 -2.13
N LEU A 439 7.28 8.02 -2.90
CA LEU A 439 6.86 8.07 -4.31
C LEU A 439 7.78 7.19 -5.19
N PRO A 440 7.25 6.28 -6.03
CA PRO A 440 8.02 5.42 -6.95
C PRO A 440 8.56 6.12 -8.20
N ALA A 441 8.01 7.28 -8.58
CA ALA A 441 8.34 7.96 -9.82
C ALA A 441 8.99 9.31 -9.53
N ALA A 442 9.91 9.73 -10.39
CA ALA A 442 10.27 11.14 -10.47
C ALA A 442 8.97 11.91 -10.67
N SER A 443 8.58 12.76 -9.71
CA SER A 443 7.56 13.78 -9.94
C SER A 443 8.19 14.73 -10.95
N PRO A 444 8.00 14.53 -12.27
CA PRO A 444 8.90 15.12 -13.24
C PRO A 444 8.77 16.63 -13.19
N GLU A 445 7.71 17.21 -12.62
CA GLU A 445 7.62 18.66 -12.40
C GLU A 445 8.36 19.17 -11.15
N ARG A 446 8.44 18.36 -10.08
CA ARG A 446 8.88 18.81 -8.74
C ARG A 446 10.35 18.54 -8.47
N ILE A 447 10.89 17.40 -8.92
CA ILE A 447 12.31 17.08 -8.78
C ILE A 447 12.85 16.69 -10.15
N GLN A 448 13.82 17.45 -10.65
CA GLN A 448 14.46 17.21 -11.94
C GLN A 448 15.97 17.40 -11.84
N VAL A 449 16.74 16.51 -12.47
CA VAL A 449 18.13 16.83 -12.78
C VAL A 449 18.16 17.73 -14.02
N VAL A 450 18.78 18.90 -13.90
CA VAL A 450 18.86 19.95 -14.92
C VAL A 450 20.29 20.45 -15.05
N ASP A 451 20.56 21.29 -16.05
CA ASP A 451 21.81 22.05 -16.10
C ASP A 451 21.89 23.01 -14.91
N ALA A 452 23.03 23.02 -14.22
CA ALA A 452 23.26 23.82 -13.04
C ALA A 452 23.35 25.32 -13.42
N PRO A 453 22.38 26.17 -13.01
CA PRO A 453 22.36 27.56 -13.48
C PRO A 453 23.61 28.32 -13.05
N GLY A 454 24.29 28.97 -14.01
CA GLY A 454 25.47 29.80 -13.74
C GLY A 454 26.76 29.05 -13.40
N LEU A 455 26.79 27.72 -13.51
CA LEU A 455 28.03 26.92 -13.50
C LEU A 455 28.52 26.64 -14.94
N PRO A 456 29.78 26.19 -15.14
CA PRO A 456 30.30 25.87 -16.46
C PRO A 456 29.44 24.87 -17.24
N ASP A 457 29.48 24.96 -18.57
CA ASP A 457 28.69 24.11 -19.47
C ASP A 457 28.86 22.62 -19.14
N GLY A 458 27.74 21.92 -19.00
CA GLY A 458 27.68 20.50 -18.65
C GLY A 458 27.58 20.21 -17.15
N ALA A 459 27.73 21.19 -16.25
CA ALA A 459 27.45 21.00 -14.84
C ALA A 459 25.96 20.67 -14.59
N LYS A 460 25.66 19.70 -13.73
CA LYS A 460 24.30 19.27 -13.40
C LYS A 460 23.90 19.64 -11.98
N ALA A 461 22.60 19.77 -11.76
CA ALA A 461 22.00 20.02 -10.45
C ALA A 461 20.61 19.39 -10.35
N ALA A 462 20.20 19.00 -9.15
CA ALA A 462 18.81 18.67 -8.86
C ALA A 462 18.02 19.96 -8.56
N ARG A 463 16.99 20.26 -9.36
CA ARG A 463 15.99 21.31 -9.11
C ARG A 463 14.84 20.73 -8.28
N PHE A 464 14.46 21.45 -7.24
CA PHE A 464 13.33 21.11 -6.38
C PHE A 464 12.31 22.25 -6.42
N THR A 465 11.03 21.90 -6.63
CA THR A 465 9.93 22.86 -6.71
C THR A 465 8.77 22.42 -5.84
N VAL A 466 8.26 23.35 -5.01
CA VAL A 466 6.99 23.21 -4.28
C VAL A 466 6.05 24.30 -4.76
N LYS A 467 4.86 23.90 -5.22
CA LYS A 467 3.76 24.79 -5.60
C LYS A 467 2.77 24.87 -4.44
N ARG A 468 2.22 26.03 -4.15
CA ARG A 468 1.23 26.25 -3.09
C ARG A 468 -0.05 25.48 -3.43
N ALA A 469 -0.38 24.50 -2.60
CA ALA A 469 -1.65 23.78 -2.60
C ALA A 469 -1.83 23.14 -1.20
N PRO A 470 -3.06 22.79 -0.78
CA PRO A 470 -3.27 22.09 0.49
C PRO A 470 -2.38 20.83 0.56
N ASN A 471 -1.66 20.68 1.68
CA ASN A 471 -0.68 19.62 1.89
C ASN A 471 0.41 19.47 0.81
N SER A 472 0.74 20.55 0.09
CA SER A 472 1.88 20.63 -0.82
C SER A 472 2.95 21.53 -0.21
N PHE A 473 3.91 20.92 0.47
CA PHE A 473 4.86 21.63 1.33
C PHE A 473 6.30 21.13 1.21
N ARG A 474 6.55 20.01 0.53
CA ARG A 474 7.89 19.40 0.51
C ARG A 474 8.26 18.83 -0.86
N SER A 475 9.49 19.10 -1.27
CA SER A 475 10.17 18.50 -2.41
C SER A 475 11.64 18.30 -2.03
N GLU A 476 12.00 17.09 -1.59
CA GLU A 476 13.33 16.77 -1.07
C GLU A 476 13.82 15.41 -1.55
N ILE A 477 15.14 15.25 -1.59
CA ILE A 477 15.83 13.96 -1.60
C ILE A 477 16.47 13.69 -0.24
N SER A 478 16.63 12.42 0.09
CA SER A 478 17.21 11.99 1.36
C SER A 478 18.14 10.80 1.22
N LEU A 479 19.16 10.77 2.05
CA LEU A 479 20.06 9.63 2.21
C LEU A 479 19.45 8.60 3.17
N PRO A 480 19.86 7.32 3.07
CA PRO A 480 19.49 6.32 4.07
C PRO A 480 20.06 6.65 5.45
N HIS A 481 19.43 6.14 6.49
CA HIS A 481 19.97 6.14 7.85
C HIS A 481 21.05 5.06 8.02
N GLU A 482 21.93 5.29 8.99
CA GLU A 482 22.99 4.37 9.40
C GLU A 482 22.77 3.96 10.86
N ASP A 483 23.20 2.75 11.21
CA ASP A 483 23.16 2.26 12.58
C ASP A 483 24.19 2.99 13.45
N GLY A 484 23.79 3.32 14.67
CA GLY A 484 24.55 4.09 15.65
C GLY A 484 24.66 5.57 15.30
N PHE A 485 25.20 6.36 16.22
CA PHE A 485 25.53 7.77 15.99
C PHE A 485 26.91 7.89 15.34
N GLN A 486 26.91 7.92 14.01
CA GLN A 486 28.12 8.00 13.21
C GLN A 486 28.62 9.45 13.12
N GLU A 487 29.91 9.69 13.36
CA GLU A 487 30.51 11.00 13.10
C GLU A 487 30.68 11.19 11.58
N ARG A 488 30.21 12.34 11.08
CA ARG A 488 30.04 12.56 9.63
C ARG A 488 30.35 13.99 9.23
N TRP A 489 30.81 14.10 7.99
CA TRP A 489 30.91 15.35 7.26
C TRP A 489 29.90 15.37 6.12
N TYR A 490 29.24 16.49 5.91
CA TYR A 490 28.24 16.68 4.86
C TYR A 490 28.56 17.95 4.08
N SER A 491 28.49 17.91 2.76
CA SER A 491 28.60 19.08 1.90
C SER A 491 27.49 19.10 0.87
N ALA A 492 27.00 20.29 0.53
CA ALA A 492 26.14 20.54 -0.62
C ALA A 492 26.28 22.00 -1.06
N ARG A 493 26.12 22.24 -2.37
CA ARG A 493 25.96 23.58 -2.92
C ARG A 493 24.50 23.84 -3.22
N ILE A 494 24.00 24.98 -2.78
CA ILE A 494 22.58 25.35 -2.91
C ILE A 494 22.44 26.69 -3.61
N LEU A 495 21.54 26.75 -4.59
CA LEU A 495 21.14 27.97 -5.28
C LEU A 495 19.71 28.33 -4.92
N ILE A 496 19.54 29.53 -4.38
CA ILE A 496 18.24 30.21 -4.30
C ILE A 496 18.12 31.09 -5.55
N PRO A 497 17.12 30.92 -6.42
CA PRO A 497 17.04 31.63 -7.70
C PRO A 497 16.68 33.11 -7.53
N GLU A 498 16.93 33.92 -8.56
CA GLU A 498 16.70 35.38 -8.54
C GLU A 498 15.24 35.76 -8.29
N ASP A 499 14.32 34.97 -8.83
CA ASP A 499 12.87 35.12 -8.72
C ASP A 499 12.30 34.62 -7.37
N TRP A 500 13.15 34.18 -6.44
CA TRP A 500 12.70 33.75 -5.12
C TRP A 500 11.98 34.88 -4.38
N GLY A 501 10.69 34.65 -4.11
CA GLY A 501 9.86 35.47 -3.26
C GLY A 501 10.11 35.16 -1.79
N PHE A 502 10.40 36.20 -1.00
CA PHE A 502 10.43 36.11 0.46
C PHE A 502 9.02 36.32 1.01
N ASP A 503 8.56 35.37 1.81
CA ASP A 503 7.25 35.45 2.46
C ASP A 503 7.38 36.32 3.73
N PRO A 504 6.52 37.34 3.93
CA PRO A 504 6.49 38.14 5.15
C PRO A 504 5.98 37.39 6.41
N ALA A 505 5.55 36.14 6.33
CA ALA A 505 5.24 35.28 7.48
C ALA A 505 6.50 34.66 8.12
N LYS A 506 6.40 34.16 9.37
CA LYS A 506 7.48 33.49 10.12
C LYS A 506 7.93 32.14 9.52
N ALA A 507 7.70 31.90 8.23
CA ALA A 507 8.07 30.68 7.54
C ALA A 507 9.59 30.53 7.51
N HIS A 508 10.06 29.30 7.75
CA HIS A 508 11.45 28.92 7.58
C HIS A 508 11.53 27.86 6.48
N ASP A 509 11.85 28.32 5.27
CA ASP A 509 12.11 27.48 4.09
C ASP A 509 13.36 26.64 4.34
N ILE A 510 13.20 25.35 4.65
CA ILE A 510 14.30 24.44 4.97
C ILE A 510 14.90 23.92 3.68
N VAL A 511 16.21 24.06 3.54
CA VAL A 511 16.95 23.60 2.34
C VAL A 511 17.91 22.44 2.60
N MET A 512 18.29 22.25 3.87
CA MET A 512 18.97 21.05 4.36
C MET A 512 18.47 20.73 5.76
N GLN A 513 18.28 19.45 6.06
CA GLN A 513 17.91 19.00 7.39
C GLN A 513 18.42 17.60 7.71
N TRP A 514 18.58 17.33 9.00
CA TRP A 514 18.95 16.02 9.54
C TRP A 514 17.90 15.60 10.55
N HIS A 515 17.35 14.41 10.35
CA HIS A 515 16.18 13.96 11.11
C HIS A 515 16.44 12.62 11.79
N SER A 516 16.06 12.49 13.06
CA SER A 516 16.07 11.20 13.77
C SER A 516 14.97 10.27 13.24
N ILE A 517 15.07 8.97 13.51
CA ILE A 517 14.00 8.00 13.23
C ILE A 517 13.24 7.69 14.53
N PRO A 518 12.03 8.24 14.73
CA PRO A 518 11.21 7.92 15.90
C PRO A 518 10.59 6.53 15.75
N GLY A 519 10.97 5.57 16.61
CA GLY A 519 10.39 4.23 16.63
C GLY A 519 8.91 4.17 17.05
N ASN A 520 8.35 5.29 17.53
CA ASN A 520 6.96 5.42 17.99
C ASN A 520 6.06 6.17 16.98
N TRP A 521 6.55 6.48 15.78
CA TRP A 521 5.82 7.16 14.69
C TRP A 521 5.31 8.57 15.00
N GLN A 522 5.70 9.17 16.12
CA GLN A 522 5.33 10.56 16.43
C GLN A 522 6.22 11.53 15.64
N PRO A 523 5.65 12.57 15.00
CA PRO A 523 6.44 13.58 14.30
C PRO A 523 7.43 14.27 15.24
N THR A 524 8.65 14.50 14.76
CA THR A 524 9.67 15.26 15.50
C THR A 524 10.16 16.43 14.67
N HIS A 525 10.85 17.36 15.31
CA HIS A 525 11.58 18.38 14.57
C HIS A 525 12.91 17.79 14.07
N PRO A 526 13.50 18.34 13.00
CA PRO A 526 14.85 17.98 12.60
C PRO A 526 15.85 18.35 13.71
N ASN A 527 16.85 17.48 13.91
CA ASN A 527 17.92 17.70 14.87
C ASN A 527 18.82 18.86 14.46
N LEU A 528 19.02 19.03 13.16
CA LEU A 528 19.71 20.16 12.55
C LEU A 528 18.96 20.59 11.29
N ALA A 529 18.81 21.89 11.07
CA ALA A 529 18.24 22.43 9.84
C ALA A 529 18.92 23.73 9.42
N ILE A 530 19.18 23.88 8.13
CA ILE A 530 19.60 25.12 7.47
C ILE A 530 18.40 25.63 6.67
N SER A 531 18.01 26.88 6.91
CA SER A 531 16.78 27.44 6.34
C SER A 531 16.92 28.91 5.95
N VAL A 532 16.04 29.36 5.07
CA VAL A 532 15.84 30.75 4.71
C VAL A 532 14.56 31.25 5.37
N SER A 533 14.62 32.41 6.02
CA SER A 533 13.43 33.11 6.51
C SER A 533 13.64 34.60 6.33
N ASN A 534 12.62 35.29 5.81
CA ASN A 534 12.79 36.62 5.23
C ASN A 534 14.00 36.60 4.28
N ASP A 535 14.94 37.53 4.40
CA ASP A 535 16.14 37.63 3.58
C ASP A 535 17.41 37.12 4.28
N ARG A 536 17.29 36.22 5.27
CA ARG A 536 18.40 35.69 6.09
C ARG A 536 18.44 34.17 6.16
N TRP A 537 19.66 33.67 6.37
CA TRP A 537 19.91 32.27 6.68
C TRP A 537 19.76 31.99 8.18
N PHE A 538 19.26 30.81 8.51
CA PHE A 538 19.06 30.34 9.86
C PHE A 538 19.60 28.92 10.04
N ILE A 539 20.31 28.70 11.14
CA ILE A 539 20.74 27.39 11.62
C ILE A 539 19.88 27.05 12.84
N ARG A 540 19.19 25.92 12.80
CA ARG A 540 18.28 25.48 13.87
C ARG A 540 18.65 24.11 14.37
N GLN A 541 18.58 23.91 15.68
CA GLN A 541 18.86 22.63 16.33
C GLN A 541 17.71 22.21 17.24
N SER A 542 17.48 20.89 17.34
CA SER A 542 16.56 20.29 18.30
C SER A 542 17.19 19.03 18.93
N PHE A 543 17.22 18.97 20.26
CA PHE A 543 17.81 17.84 20.99
C PHE A 543 17.15 17.65 22.37
N GLY A 544 17.54 16.59 23.09
CA GLY A 544 16.95 16.22 24.38
C GLY A 544 15.77 15.25 24.23
N SER A 545 14.65 15.49 24.91
CA SER A 545 13.44 14.68 24.78
C SER A 545 12.41 15.41 23.89
N PRO A 546 12.05 14.88 22.71
CA PRO A 546 11.09 15.53 21.82
C PRO A 546 9.69 15.60 22.41
N GLN A 547 9.32 14.66 23.29
CA GLN A 547 8.01 14.61 23.94
C GLN A 547 7.97 15.36 25.29
N GLU A 548 9.13 15.58 25.92
CA GLU A 548 9.23 16.19 27.26
C GLU A 548 10.03 17.50 27.20
N GLY A 549 9.58 18.44 26.37
CA GLY A 549 10.20 19.77 26.28
C GLY A 549 11.60 19.74 25.64
N PRO A 550 11.71 19.54 24.32
CA PRO A 550 13.00 19.53 23.66
C PRO A 550 13.70 20.88 23.76
N THR A 551 15.02 20.86 23.84
CA THR A 551 15.80 22.09 23.71
C THR A 551 15.86 22.47 22.23
N ARG A 552 15.51 23.73 21.92
CA ARG A 552 15.55 24.28 20.57
C ARG A 552 16.46 25.49 20.53
N ARG A 553 17.34 25.53 19.54
CA ARG A 553 18.22 26.67 19.27
C ARG A 553 17.99 27.17 17.85
N SER A 554 18.10 28.47 17.66
CA SER A 554 17.99 29.12 16.37
C SER A 554 18.98 30.25 16.29
N GLU A 555 19.88 30.21 15.32
CA GLU A 555 20.87 31.23 15.05
C GLU A 555 20.62 31.85 13.67
N GLN A 556 20.46 33.16 13.64
CA GLN A 556 20.34 33.93 12.40
C GLN A 556 21.73 34.38 11.95
N LEU A 557 22.10 34.08 10.71
CA LEU A 557 23.36 34.57 10.15
C LEU A 557 23.22 36.03 9.70
N ASN A 558 24.29 36.81 9.82
CA ASN A 558 24.26 38.24 9.51
C ASN A 558 24.11 38.53 8.01
N GLU A 559 24.66 37.67 7.16
CA GLU A 559 24.67 37.84 5.71
C GLU A 559 23.28 37.63 5.09
N ARG A 560 22.93 38.49 4.13
CA ARG A 560 21.69 38.32 3.36
C ARG A 560 21.79 37.10 2.44
N VAL A 561 20.65 36.51 2.13
CA VAL A 561 20.56 35.47 1.09
C VAL A 561 20.91 36.09 -0.27
N ARG A 562 21.98 35.59 -0.90
CA ARG A 562 22.36 35.94 -2.27
C ARG A 562 21.54 35.11 -3.25
N ARG A 563 20.44 35.68 -3.74
CA ARG A 563 19.65 35.09 -4.84
C ARG A 563 20.48 35.06 -6.14
N GLY A 564 20.26 34.06 -6.99
CA GLY A 564 20.98 33.85 -8.25
C GLY A 564 22.40 33.31 -8.11
N GLY A 565 22.94 33.17 -6.90
CA GLY A 565 24.29 32.65 -6.67
C GLY A 565 24.32 31.39 -5.82
N TRP A 566 25.16 30.44 -6.19
CA TRP A 566 25.44 29.23 -5.41
C TRP A 566 26.07 29.57 -4.05
N VAL A 567 25.67 28.85 -3.01
CA VAL A 567 26.23 28.90 -1.66
C VAL A 567 26.73 27.52 -1.29
N SER A 568 27.97 27.41 -0.85
CA SER A 568 28.56 26.15 -0.39
C SER A 568 28.32 25.97 1.10
N TRP A 569 27.78 24.82 1.50
CA TRP A 569 27.61 24.43 2.89
C TRP A 569 28.47 23.22 3.20
N VAL A 570 29.28 23.29 4.27
CA VAL A 570 29.98 22.14 4.84
C VAL A 570 29.58 22.02 6.30
N VAL A 571 29.21 20.82 6.74
CA VAL A 571 28.77 20.51 8.11
C VAL A 571 29.60 19.36 8.62
N HIS A 572 30.26 19.56 9.77
CA HIS A 572 30.86 18.49 10.56
C HIS A 572 29.97 18.22 11.77
N ALA A 573 29.53 16.97 11.92
CA ALA A 573 28.66 16.57 13.01
C ALA A 573 29.16 15.31 13.72
N LYS A 574 29.45 15.48 15.00
CA LYS A 574 29.58 14.38 15.96
C LYS A 574 28.28 14.28 16.75
N TRP A 575 27.41 13.37 16.33
CA TRP A 575 26.08 13.21 16.92
C TRP A 575 26.15 12.61 18.32
N SER A 576 25.58 13.28 19.32
CA SER A 576 25.53 12.77 20.69
C SER A 576 24.40 13.41 21.50
N PRO A 577 23.70 12.65 22.35
CA PRO A 577 22.73 13.19 23.31
C PRO A 577 23.42 13.74 24.57
N LYS A 578 24.76 13.75 24.62
CA LYS A 578 25.59 14.18 25.76
C LYS A 578 26.53 15.32 25.37
N GLU A 579 27.30 15.80 26.34
CA GLU A 579 28.24 16.92 26.19
C GLU A 579 29.40 16.68 25.21
N ASP A 580 29.63 15.44 24.79
CA ASP A 580 30.70 15.08 23.86
C ASP A 580 30.33 15.23 22.37
N GLY A 581 29.12 15.74 22.08
CA GLY A 581 28.67 16.10 20.74
C GLY A 581 29.29 17.39 20.21
N LEU A 582 29.29 17.54 18.89
CA LEU A 582 29.84 18.71 18.19
C LEU A 582 29.09 18.97 16.88
N ILE A 583 28.78 20.23 16.58
CA ILE A 583 28.31 20.68 15.26
C ILE A 583 29.14 21.90 14.83
N GLN A 584 29.77 21.81 13.66
CA GLN A 584 30.50 22.92 13.04
C GLN A 584 30.00 23.11 11.61
N ILE A 585 29.76 24.36 11.21
CA ILE A 585 29.20 24.69 9.89
C ILE A 585 30.02 25.79 9.23
N TRP A 586 30.35 25.58 7.96
CA TRP A 586 30.99 26.55 7.09
C TRP A 586 30.04 26.93 5.96
N LYS A 587 29.95 28.23 5.69
CA LYS A 587 29.26 28.82 4.54
C LYS A 587 30.30 29.49 3.66
N ASP A 588 30.41 29.07 2.41
CA ASP A 588 31.38 29.58 1.44
C ASP A 588 32.82 29.58 1.99
N GLY A 589 33.20 28.49 2.68
CA GLY A 589 34.52 28.31 3.30
C GLY A 589 34.74 29.05 4.63
N LYS A 590 33.83 29.95 5.02
CA LYS A 590 33.90 30.66 6.31
C LYS A 590 33.11 29.93 7.38
N ARG A 591 33.73 29.67 8.54
CA ARG A 591 33.02 29.08 9.69
C ARG A 591 31.96 30.05 10.22
N VAL A 592 30.70 29.60 10.25
CA VAL A 592 29.54 30.39 10.67
C VAL A 592 28.84 29.80 11.91
N PHE A 593 29.18 28.57 12.30
CA PHE A 593 28.63 27.92 13.49
C PHE A 593 29.67 26.96 14.08
N ASP A 594 29.83 26.95 15.41
CA ASP A 594 30.75 26.06 16.13
C ASP A 594 30.20 25.84 17.55
N GLN A 595 29.58 24.69 17.77
CA GLN A 595 28.86 24.40 19.00
C GLN A 595 29.15 22.97 19.48
N ALA A 596 29.75 22.87 20.67
CA ALA A 596 29.85 21.62 21.43
C ALA A 596 28.58 21.36 22.26
N GLY A 597 28.36 20.10 22.62
CA GLY A 597 27.27 19.67 23.49
C GLY A 597 26.24 18.77 22.79
N PRO A 598 25.13 18.44 23.48
CA PRO A 598 24.10 17.55 22.96
C PRO A 598 23.42 18.12 21.72
N ASN A 599 23.20 17.27 20.71
CA ASN A 599 22.69 17.68 19.39
C ASN A 599 21.72 16.67 18.74
N VAL A 600 21.38 15.59 19.44
CA VAL A 600 20.34 14.62 19.05
C VAL A 600 19.34 14.35 20.17
N TYR A 601 18.28 13.63 19.86
CA TYR A 601 17.34 13.17 20.87
C TYR A 601 17.92 12.01 21.68
N GLY A 602 17.76 12.07 23.00
CA GLY A 602 18.28 11.05 23.93
C GLY A 602 17.27 9.94 24.27
N THR A 603 16.01 10.09 23.86
CA THR A 603 14.89 9.21 24.25
C THR A 603 14.30 8.42 23.09
N ILE A 604 14.61 8.79 21.85
CA ILE A 604 14.11 8.15 20.63
C ILE A 604 15.19 8.21 19.54
N GLY A 605 15.13 7.29 18.57
CA GLY A 605 16.04 7.29 17.43
C GLY A 605 17.52 7.10 17.80
N VAL A 606 17.80 6.67 19.03
CA VAL A 606 19.17 6.52 19.57
C VAL A 606 19.98 5.41 18.89
N GLU A 607 19.31 4.57 18.12
CA GLU A 607 19.90 3.50 17.33
C GLU A 607 20.41 3.97 15.97
N TYR A 608 20.06 5.19 15.52
CA TYR A 608 20.31 5.63 14.14
C TYR A 608 20.92 7.02 14.05
N THR A 609 21.84 7.20 13.12
CA THR A 609 22.35 8.52 12.73
C THR A 609 21.23 9.38 12.15
N PRO A 610 21.09 10.65 12.56
CA PRO A 610 20.20 11.59 11.89
C PRO A 610 20.49 11.65 10.39
N TYR A 611 19.54 11.24 9.57
CA TYR A 611 19.75 11.10 8.13
C TYR A 611 19.52 12.45 7.43
N MET A 612 20.38 12.74 6.44
CA MET A 612 20.37 14.02 5.72
C MET A 612 19.25 14.04 4.67
N LYS A 613 18.58 15.19 4.56
CA LYS A 613 17.72 15.59 3.45
C LYS A 613 18.16 16.93 2.90
N THR A 614 17.94 17.13 1.61
CA THR A 614 18.13 18.43 0.95
C THR A 614 17.11 18.61 -0.19
N GLY A 615 16.86 19.87 -0.55
CA GLY A 615 15.78 20.26 -1.44
C GLY A 615 15.05 21.46 -0.84
N ILE A 616 13.72 21.43 -0.83
CA ILE A 616 12.90 22.47 -0.19
C ILE A 616 11.76 21.86 0.63
N TYR A 617 11.68 22.27 1.90
CA TYR A 617 10.52 22.05 2.77
C TYR A 617 10.02 23.40 3.30
N HIS A 618 8.75 23.70 3.04
CA HIS A 618 8.05 24.90 3.47
C HIS A 618 6.95 24.54 4.50
N PRO A 619 7.26 24.51 5.80
CA PRO A 619 6.38 23.93 6.84
C PRO A 619 5.00 24.57 6.95
N VAL A 620 4.83 25.82 6.51
CA VAL A 620 3.57 26.57 6.64
C VAL A 620 2.49 26.07 5.68
N TRP A 621 2.87 25.41 4.58
CA TRP A 621 1.90 24.79 3.65
C TRP A 621 1.51 23.36 4.06
N HIS A 622 1.92 22.90 5.25
CA HIS A 622 1.47 21.64 5.83
C HIS A 622 0.13 21.87 6.55
N THR A 623 -0.95 21.36 5.98
CA THR A 623 -2.34 21.58 6.41
C THR A 623 -2.93 20.29 6.99
N ASP A 624 -2.27 19.76 8.02
CA ASP A 624 -2.58 18.51 8.73
C ASP A 624 -3.66 18.66 9.83
N THR A 625 -4.10 19.89 10.11
CA THR A 625 -5.24 20.16 11.00
C THR A 625 -6.23 21.11 10.35
N ASP A 626 -7.49 21.06 10.78
CA ASP A 626 -8.55 21.94 10.28
C ASP A 626 -8.19 23.42 10.46
N GLU A 627 -7.56 23.78 11.59
CA GLU A 627 -7.13 25.15 11.83
C GLU A 627 -6.07 25.61 10.84
N LYS A 628 -5.09 24.74 10.54
CA LYS A 628 -4.03 25.03 9.56
C LYS A 628 -4.59 25.11 8.15
N HIS A 629 -5.54 24.23 7.79
CA HIS A 629 -6.22 24.26 6.50
C HIS A 629 -7.04 25.55 6.34
N GLN A 630 -7.81 25.94 7.36
CA GLN A 630 -8.57 27.19 7.34
C GLN A 630 -7.65 28.41 7.24
N ALA A 631 -6.53 28.43 7.98
CA ALA A 631 -5.53 29.50 7.89
C ALA A 631 -4.90 29.58 6.50
N PHE A 632 -4.61 28.43 5.88
CA PHE A 632 -4.11 28.35 4.51
C PHE A 632 -5.12 28.89 3.47
N GLU A 633 -6.40 28.54 3.58
CA GLU A 633 -7.44 29.04 2.67
C GLU A 633 -7.73 30.54 2.86
N ALA A 634 -7.60 31.06 4.08
CA ALA A 634 -7.83 32.47 4.39
C ALA A 634 -6.68 33.40 3.95
N GLU A 635 -5.49 32.85 3.70
CA GLU A 635 -4.31 33.62 3.31
C GLU A 635 -4.39 34.08 1.85
N ILE A 636 -4.05 35.35 1.58
CA ILE A 636 -3.83 35.87 0.23
C ILE A 636 -2.33 35.72 -0.10
N PRO A 637 -1.92 34.74 -0.94
CA PRO A 637 -0.52 34.40 -1.07
C PRO A 637 0.26 35.42 -1.90
N VAL A 638 1.38 35.89 -1.34
CA VAL A 638 2.38 36.69 -2.08
C VAL A 638 3.35 35.79 -2.85
N VAL A 639 3.51 34.54 -2.40
CA VAL A 639 4.38 33.52 -3.02
C VAL A 639 3.56 32.26 -3.24
N THR A 640 3.55 31.75 -4.47
CA THR A 640 2.81 30.54 -4.85
C THR A 640 3.70 29.39 -5.29
N VAL A 641 5.00 29.64 -5.46
CA VAL A 641 5.99 28.64 -5.87
C VAL A 641 7.32 28.92 -5.16
N LYS A 642 7.97 27.86 -4.69
CA LYS A 642 9.34 27.89 -4.16
C LYS A 642 10.20 26.93 -4.96
N THR A 643 11.35 27.40 -5.44
CA THR A 643 12.31 26.61 -6.20
C THR A 643 13.71 26.76 -5.65
N VAL A 644 14.44 25.65 -5.50
CA VAL A 644 15.88 25.65 -5.18
C VAL A 644 16.61 24.66 -6.06
N TYR A 645 17.93 24.81 -6.18
CA TYR A 645 18.79 23.85 -6.86
C TYR A 645 19.88 23.36 -5.91
N VAL A 646 20.23 22.08 -6.01
CA VAL A 646 21.28 21.44 -5.21
C VAL A 646 22.25 20.72 -6.14
N THR A 647 23.55 20.86 -5.88
CA THR A 647 24.61 20.10 -6.57
C THR A 647 25.78 19.81 -5.63
N ASP A 648 26.76 19.04 -6.08
CA ASP A 648 28.00 18.70 -5.39
C ASP A 648 27.74 18.18 -3.96
N VAL A 649 26.89 17.14 -3.82
CA VAL A 649 26.59 16.55 -2.50
C VAL A 649 27.63 15.50 -2.13
N ILE A 650 28.36 15.73 -1.04
CA ILE A 650 29.48 14.88 -0.61
C ILE A 650 29.31 14.53 0.86
N ILE A 651 29.42 13.23 1.20
CA ILE A 651 29.44 12.75 2.59
C ILE A 651 30.81 12.14 2.90
N GLY A 652 31.39 12.55 4.01
CA GLY A 652 32.63 11.98 4.53
C GLY A 652 32.44 11.22 5.84
N SER A 653 33.34 10.27 6.06
CA SER A 653 33.53 9.57 7.34
C SER A 653 34.15 10.48 8.40
N GLU A 654 34.30 9.95 9.61
CA GLU A 654 35.04 10.56 10.73
C GLU A 654 36.52 10.84 10.41
N ARG A 655 37.06 10.25 9.34
CA ARG A 655 38.43 10.49 8.87
C ARG A 655 38.56 11.73 7.97
N SER A 656 37.45 12.37 7.63
CA SER A 656 37.44 13.55 6.77
C SER A 656 37.82 14.83 7.50
N ALA A 657 38.23 15.84 6.73
CA ALA A 657 38.54 17.18 7.18
C ALA A 657 37.95 18.21 6.21
N LEU A 658 37.94 19.48 6.63
CA LEU A 658 37.31 20.57 5.87
C LEU A 658 37.86 20.68 4.43
N GLU A 659 39.15 20.42 4.25
CA GLU A 659 39.86 20.53 2.97
C GLU A 659 39.34 19.54 1.92
N ASP A 660 38.69 18.44 2.34
CA ASP A 660 38.11 17.46 1.42
C ASP A 660 36.81 17.94 0.76
N PHE A 661 36.20 19.02 1.27
CA PHE A 661 34.90 19.53 0.83
C PHE A 661 34.96 20.93 0.21
N ILE A 662 36.13 21.55 0.24
CA ILE A 662 36.37 22.84 -0.38
C ILE A 662 37.03 22.60 -1.73
N ALA A 663 36.44 23.10 -2.81
CA ALA A 663 37.07 23.06 -4.12
C ALA A 663 38.45 23.74 -4.05
N PRO A 664 39.50 23.19 -4.68
CA PRO A 664 40.80 23.86 -4.77
C PRO A 664 40.58 25.26 -5.34
N ALA A 665 41.21 26.28 -4.76
CA ALA A 665 41.22 27.62 -5.34
C ALA A 665 41.65 27.47 -6.81
N GLN A 666 40.78 27.85 -7.76
CA GLN A 666 41.18 27.83 -9.16
C GLN A 666 42.37 28.78 -9.33
N PRO A 667 43.45 28.34 -10.01
CA PRO A 667 44.63 29.16 -10.23
C PRO A 667 44.34 30.43 -11.03
#